data_AF-A0A939TC23-F1
#
_entry.id   AF-A0A939TC23-F1
#
_cell.length_a   1.000
_cell.length_b   1.000
_cell.length_c   1.000
_cell.angle_alpha   90.00
_cell.angle_beta   90.00
_cell.angle_gamma   90.00
#
_symmetry.space_group_name_H-M   'P 1'
#
loop_
_entity.id
_entity.type
_entity.pdbx_description
1 polymer ?
#
loop_
_entity_poly.entity_id
_entity_poly.type
_entity_poly.pdbx_seq_one_letter_code
_entity_poly.pdbx_strand_id
1 'polypeptide(L)'
;MPQRPDRPVRLALFEQTFQTVTLLHHRAHVRSGGSVRWDHLRLTEDQNRPDLPLIERQAVARTFDTPEFQGMTFYEIQARSVINKVPPASRMSFQWTINPYRGCSHSCTYCTSGETPILMADGRVRPIKDIRPGDRIYGTERRGRYLRYTPTKVLDHWSTIKPAYRTTLEDGTELITSGDHRFLTDRGWKHVSDAPPGCQRPHLTTQNRLLGTGGFGDSPKDTAEYRRGYLCGMLRGDAHLDSRWYDRSGVRKNFYVHCFRLALVDDEALDRTADYLLSFSIPTNRGIFQKERPGYRRMDSINAYRWDAVSAITQIIAWPTFPTMDWSKGFLAGIFDAEGNTPATGEALRISNTDPQILHQIQTCLWRLGFECTKEASSPDREKPVCTIRLLGGLRARLRFFHLTDPVITRKRIIDGMAVKAECRTRVVSIEPLGFEIPLYDITTGTGDYVSNGVISHNCFARKTHEYLELDAGADFDSKIVVKVNAAEVVRRELAAPRWRGEHIAMGTNVDCYQRAEGRYRLMPGILTALRDAANPFSILTKGSLILRDLPLLVEANERAEVSTAVSVGFLDKELWRLVEPGTPAPQKRLEVCATINEAGIGCAVLIGPVLPYLTDSPAQLEEVVRRAAQAGATSVTPITLHLRPGAREWFLSWLREHRPELVVPYARLYGGRAYAPKAFQDKISQRVRELADKHGIGRRPHRDVRRRADGPTQLTLL
;
A
#
# COMPACT_ATOMS: atom_id res chain seq x y z
N MET A 1 32.92 50.52 4.96
CA MET A 1 31.89 51.46 4.49
C MET A 1 32.45 52.25 3.32
N PRO A 2 31.64 52.79 2.40
CA PRO A 2 30.18 52.63 2.22
C PRO A 2 29.88 51.95 0.85
N GLN A 3 28.67 51.80 0.27
CA GLN A 3 27.26 51.99 0.68
C GLN A 3 26.46 50.69 0.32
N ARG A 4 25.18 50.62 0.69
CA ARG A 4 24.08 50.12 -0.17
C ARG A 4 23.22 51.33 -0.56
N PRO A 5 22.71 51.39 -1.81
CA PRO A 5 21.26 51.31 -2.07
C PRO A 5 20.92 50.33 -3.24
N ASP A 6 19.67 49.95 -3.59
CA ASP A 6 18.45 49.69 -2.78
C ASP A 6 17.39 48.88 -3.59
N ARG A 7 16.13 48.82 -3.11
CA ARG A 7 14.89 48.45 -3.84
C ARG A 7 14.00 49.70 -3.97
N PRO A 8 13.11 49.87 -4.99
CA PRO A 8 11.85 49.11 -5.10
C PRO A 8 11.18 49.02 -6.52
N VAL A 9 9.86 48.72 -6.56
CA VAL A 9 8.88 48.81 -7.70
C VAL A 9 8.96 47.66 -8.73
N ARG A 10 7.94 46.86 -9.10
CA ARG A 10 6.46 46.80 -8.92
C ARG A 10 5.57 47.58 -9.93
N LEU A 11 5.35 46.98 -11.11
CA LEU A 11 4.14 47.12 -11.98
C LEU A 11 3.92 45.74 -12.66
N ALA A 12 2.75 45.11 -12.77
CA ALA A 12 1.34 45.50 -12.86
C ALA A 12 0.84 45.80 -14.29
N LEU A 13 0.00 44.91 -14.81
CA LEU A 13 -0.96 45.09 -15.91
C LEU A 13 -2.27 44.42 -15.43
N PHE A 14 -3.23 45.23 -14.98
CA PHE A 14 -4.47 45.61 -15.69
C PHE A 14 -5.52 44.46 -15.70
N GLU A 15 -6.59 44.52 -14.88
CA GLU A 15 -7.85 45.28 -15.07
C GLU A 15 -8.85 44.52 -15.98
N GLN A 16 -10.19 44.58 -15.85
CA GLN A 16 -11.05 45.60 -15.23
C GLN A 16 -12.50 45.09 -14.96
N THR A 17 -13.28 45.87 -14.18
CA THR A 17 -14.77 46.03 -14.09
C THR A 17 -15.60 45.16 -13.11
N PHE A 18 -16.69 45.64 -12.46
CA PHE A 18 -17.37 46.97 -12.36
C PHE A 18 -18.03 47.21 -10.96
N GLN A 19 -18.83 48.28 -10.77
CA GLN A 19 -19.10 49.01 -9.51
C GLN A 19 -20.41 48.72 -8.72
N THR A 20 -20.35 48.97 -7.40
CA THR A 20 -21.24 49.74 -6.46
C THR A 20 -22.72 50.06 -6.82
N VAL A 21 -23.66 49.93 -5.84
CA VAL A 21 -24.77 50.88 -5.47
C VAL A 21 -25.24 50.61 -4.00
N THR A 22 -26.06 51.49 -3.39
CA THR A 22 -26.14 51.73 -1.93
C THR A 22 -27.56 52.14 -1.42
N LEU A 23 -27.87 51.89 -0.13
CA LEU A 23 -28.76 52.66 0.81
C LEU A 23 -30.33 52.50 0.89
N LEU A 24 -30.81 52.42 2.17
CA LEU A 24 -32.02 53.04 2.82
C LEU A 24 -33.39 52.30 3.12
N HIS A 25 -33.62 52.12 4.44
CA HIS A 25 -34.79 52.46 5.29
C HIS A 25 -36.18 51.74 5.36
N HIS A 26 -36.43 51.20 6.57
CA HIS A 26 -37.57 51.43 7.52
C HIS A 26 -38.89 50.59 7.58
N ARG A 27 -39.17 50.18 8.85
CA ARG A 27 -40.46 49.98 9.58
C ARG A 27 -41.26 48.66 9.46
N ALA A 28 -40.99 47.79 10.44
CA ALA A 28 -41.90 47.04 11.33
C ALA A 28 -43.37 46.73 10.92
N HIS A 29 -43.72 45.44 10.98
CA HIS A 29 -44.66 44.90 11.99
C HIS A 29 -44.49 43.36 12.16
N VAL A 30 -45.39 42.71 12.91
CA VAL A 30 -45.09 41.52 13.74
C VAL A 30 -45.80 40.22 13.29
N ARG A 31 -45.11 39.08 13.50
CA ARG A 31 -45.56 37.67 13.71
C ARG A 31 -45.71 36.67 12.53
N SER A 32 -45.19 35.48 12.84
CA SER A 32 -45.57 34.12 12.41
C SER A 32 -44.98 33.56 11.10
N GLY A 33 -44.74 32.23 11.11
CA GLY A 33 -44.28 31.44 9.95
C GLY A 33 -42.77 31.39 9.78
N GLY A 34 -42.13 30.28 10.16
CA GLY A 34 -40.69 30.08 9.94
C GLY A 34 -40.39 29.67 8.49
N SER A 35 -39.65 30.50 7.76
CA SER A 35 -38.94 30.12 6.53
C SER A 35 -37.96 31.23 6.10
N VAL A 36 -36.65 30.97 6.19
CA VAL A 36 -35.65 31.69 5.37
C VAL A 36 -34.57 30.70 4.90
N ARG A 37 -34.88 30.06 3.78
CA ARG A 37 -34.03 29.96 2.58
C ARG A 37 -32.50 30.10 2.79
N TRP A 38 -31.81 28.95 2.84
CA TRP A 38 -30.46 28.78 2.31
C TRP A 38 -30.47 27.67 1.25
N ASP A 39 -31.06 28.01 0.09
CA ASP A 39 -30.62 27.40 -1.16
C ASP A 39 -29.16 27.85 -1.43
N HIS A 40 -28.43 27.11 -2.26
CA HIS A 40 -26.99 27.27 -2.53
C HIS A 40 -26.04 26.78 -1.43
N LEU A 41 -26.09 25.47 -1.15
CA LEU A 41 -24.89 24.60 -1.17
C LEU A 41 -25.28 23.10 -1.23
N ARG A 42 -26.32 22.78 -2.02
CA ARG A 42 -26.54 21.40 -2.47
C ARG A 42 -25.65 21.14 -3.68
N LEU A 43 -24.82 20.11 -3.62
CA LEU A 43 -24.37 19.46 -4.85
C LEU A 43 -25.63 18.95 -5.57
N THR A 44 -25.77 19.30 -6.84
CA THR A 44 -26.76 18.68 -7.73
C THR A 44 -26.51 17.17 -7.78
N GLU A 45 -27.54 16.36 -8.02
CA GLU A 45 -27.48 14.88 -7.96
C GLU A 45 -26.63 14.21 -9.07
N ASP A 46 -25.72 14.97 -9.69
CA ASP A 46 -24.97 14.63 -10.91
C ASP A 46 -23.44 14.67 -10.70
N GLN A 47 -22.97 14.50 -9.45
CA GLN A 47 -21.55 14.37 -9.10
C GLN A 47 -21.21 13.11 -8.30
N ASN A 48 -21.94 12.01 -8.54
CA ASN A 48 -21.58 10.69 -8.03
C ASN A 48 -20.42 10.11 -8.85
N ARG A 49 -19.19 10.65 -8.69
CA ARG A 49 -17.98 10.16 -9.37
C ARG A 49 -17.58 8.79 -8.79
N PRO A 50 -17.62 7.68 -9.55
CA PRO A 50 -17.38 6.33 -9.01
C PRO A 50 -15.93 6.02 -8.64
N ASP A 51 -14.99 6.92 -8.95
CA ASP A 51 -13.54 6.63 -9.00
C ASP A 51 -12.72 7.27 -7.87
N LEU A 52 -13.36 8.04 -6.98
CA LEU A 52 -12.68 8.62 -5.81
C LEU A 52 -12.68 7.65 -4.62
N PRO A 53 -11.69 7.71 -3.70
CA PRO A 53 -11.77 7.09 -2.38
C PRO A 53 -13.12 7.28 -1.68
N LEU A 54 -13.61 6.27 -0.96
CA LEU A 54 -14.87 6.30 -0.20
C LEU A 54 -14.92 7.47 0.79
N ILE A 55 -13.75 7.91 1.27
CA ILE A 55 -13.62 9.14 2.05
C ILE A 55 -13.89 10.38 1.18
N GLU A 56 -13.26 10.52 0.01
CA GLU A 56 -13.41 11.65 -0.91
C GLU A 56 -14.83 11.77 -1.49
N ARG A 57 -15.60 10.68 -1.55
CA ARG A 57 -17.02 10.71 -1.91
C ARG A 57 -17.93 11.36 -0.85
N GLN A 58 -17.46 11.53 0.38
CA GLN A 58 -18.23 12.10 1.51
C GLN A 58 -17.45 13.15 2.31
N ALA A 59 -16.24 13.52 1.87
CA ALA A 59 -15.35 14.42 2.58
C ALA A 59 -15.01 15.66 1.77
N VAL A 60 -14.87 16.79 2.46
CA VAL A 60 -14.26 17.99 1.88
C VAL A 60 -12.75 17.88 2.08
N ALA A 61 -12.00 17.74 0.98
CA ALA A 61 -10.54 17.82 0.99
C ALA A 61 -10.10 19.30 1.12
N ARG A 62 -9.19 19.59 2.05
CA ARG A 62 -8.59 20.93 2.21
C ARG A 62 -7.07 20.87 2.32
N THR A 63 -6.39 21.78 1.64
CA THR A 63 -4.98 22.11 1.86
C THR A 63 -4.89 23.48 2.54
N PHE A 64 -3.76 23.77 3.21
CA PHE A 64 -3.52 25.07 3.84
C PHE A 64 -2.12 25.57 3.50
N ASP A 65 -2.02 26.76 2.89
CA ASP A 65 -0.76 27.36 2.41
C ASP A 65 0.09 28.01 3.51
N THR A 66 -0.06 27.57 4.76
CA THR A 66 0.79 28.02 5.88
C THR A 66 2.03 27.13 6.00
N PRO A 67 3.22 27.66 6.36
CA PRO A 67 4.44 26.85 6.53
C PRO A 67 4.29 25.65 7.48
N GLU A 68 3.37 25.73 8.43
CA GLU A 68 3.07 24.71 9.44
C GLU A 68 2.35 23.47 8.87
N PHE A 69 1.73 23.58 7.69
CA PHE A 69 0.92 22.56 7.02
C PHE A 69 1.30 22.36 5.54
N GLN A 70 2.44 22.91 5.08
CA GLN A 70 2.90 22.70 3.71
C GLN A 70 3.02 21.21 3.37
N GLY A 71 2.45 20.82 2.23
CA GLY A 71 2.39 19.43 1.80
C GLY A 71 1.34 18.57 2.51
N MET A 72 0.52 19.11 3.42
CA MET A 72 -0.55 18.38 4.10
C MET A 72 -1.93 18.64 3.47
N THR A 73 -2.74 17.57 3.37
CA THR A 73 -4.15 17.60 2.98
C THR A 73 -5.00 17.10 4.15
N PHE A 74 -6.20 17.62 4.31
CA PHE A 74 -7.13 17.28 5.38
C PHE A 74 -8.45 16.81 4.80
N TYR A 75 -8.97 15.68 5.29
CA TYR A 75 -10.19 15.04 4.78
C TYR A 75 -11.32 15.18 5.80
N GLU A 76 -12.18 16.16 5.58
CA GLU A 76 -13.29 16.51 6.48
C GLU A 76 -14.47 15.55 6.31
N ILE A 77 -14.58 14.50 7.13
CA ILE A 77 -15.67 13.53 7.09
C ILE A 77 -16.82 13.81 8.06
N GLN A 78 -18.02 13.47 7.61
CA GLN A 78 -19.20 13.27 8.44
C GLN A 78 -19.16 11.85 9.03
N ALA A 79 -18.70 11.71 10.27
CA ALA A 79 -18.65 10.42 10.96
C ALA A 79 -20.05 9.90 11.29
N ARG A 80 -20.30 8.60 11.11
CA ARG A 80 -21.52 7.94 11.61
C ARG A 80 -21.46 7.60 13.10
N SER A 81 -20.26 7.35 13.63
CA SER A 81 -20.00 7.01 15.03
C SER A 81 -18.61 7.51 15.44
N VAL A 82 -18.43 7.91 16.70
CA VAL A 82 -17.19 8.50 17.21
C VAL A 82 -16.72 7.83 18.50
N ILE A 83 -17.63 7.30 19.32
CA ILE A 83 -17.31 6.52 20.53
C ILE A 83 -17.10 5.05 20.14
N ASN A 84 -15.84 4.60 20.16
CA ASN A 84 -15.44 3.27 19.69
C ASN A 84 -15.16 2.34 20.87
N LYS A 85 -15.65 1.09 20.82
CA LYS A 85 -15.31 0.07 21.81
C LYS A 85 -13.90 -0.47 21.57
N VAL A 86 -13.09 -0.54 22.62
CA VAL A 86 -11.76 -1.15 22.60
C VAL A 86 -11.92 -2.68 22.51
N PRO A 87 -11.23 -3.38 21.58
CA PRO A 87 -11.33 -4.84 21.47
C PRO A 87 -10.90 -5.55 22.77
N PRO A 88 -11.63 -6.57 23.27
CA PRO A 88 -11.34 -7.23 24.55
C PRO A 88 -9.93 -7.86 24.67
N ALA A 89 -9.26 -8.13 23.54
CA ALA A 89 -7.87 -8.60 23.52
C ALA A 89 -6.83 -7.50 23.87
N SER A 90 -7.26 -6.25 24.01
CA SER A 90 -6.40 -5.11 24.33
C SER A 90 -6.21 -4.99 25.85
N ARG A 91 -4.96 -4.91 26.31
CA ARG A 91 -4.61 -4.77 27.75
C ARG A 91 -4.76 -3.33 28.27
N MET A 92 -5.77 -2.60 27.83
CA MET A 92 -6.03 -1.22 28.24
C MET A 92 -6.98 -1.21 29.45
N SER A 93 -6.83 -0.23 30.35
CA SER A 93 -7.69 -0.08 31.54
C SER A 93 -9.08 0.51 31.24
N PHE A 94 -9.30 0.99 30.02
CA PHE A 94 -10.55 1.61 29.57
C PHE A 94 -11.19 0.80 28.43
N GLN A 95 -12.52 0.88 28.32
CA GLN A 95 -13.30 0.10 27.34
C GLN A 95 -13.73 0.92 26.12
N TRP A 96 -13.68 2.25 26.18
CA TRP A 96 -14.19 3.14 25.15
C TRP A 96 -13.19 4.24 24.79
N THR A 97 -13.21 4.69 23.53
CA THR A 97 -12.31 5.74 23.04
C THR A 97 -12.93 6.64 21.97
N ILE A 98 -12.67 7.94 22.09
CA ILE A 98 -12.94 8.95 21.05
C ILE A 98 -11.64 9.25 20.32
N ASN A 99 -11.68 9.16 18.99
CA ASN A 99 -10.58 9.58 18.11
C ASN A 99 -11.15 10.52 17.03
N PRO A 100 -10.93 11.85 17.15
CA PRO A 100 -11.42 12.84 16.18
C PRO A 100 -10.61 12.84 14.88
N TYR A 101 -9.36 12.39 14.94
CA TYR A 101 -8.43 12.32 13.80
C TYR A 101 -8.02 10.88 13.45
N ARG A 102 -7.57 10.67 12.21
CA ARG A 102 -6.72 9.53 11.80
C ARG A 102 -5.57 10.02 10.90
N GLY A 103 -4.44 9.32 10.92
CA GLY A 103 -3.17 9.80 10.32
C GLY A 103 -2.28 10.45 11.38
N CYS A 104 -0.97 10.51 11.14
CA CYS A 104 0.03 10.93 12.11
C CYS A 104 1.26 11.50 11.38
N SER A 105 1.52 12.79 11.48
CA SER A 105 2.56 13.48 10.70
C SER A 105 4.01 13.21 11.16
N HIS A 106 4.49 11.95 11.13
CA HIS A 106 5.76 11.53 11.77
C HIS A 106 6.64 10.41 11.07
N SER A 107 6.24 9.77 9.94
CA SER A 107 7.04 9.17 8.79
C SER A 107 8.14 8.05 8.85
N CYS A 108 7.97 6.86 8.20
CA CYS A 108 9.04 5.99 7.54
C CYS A 108 8.56 4.88 6.53
N THR A 109 9.44 4.38 5.64
CA THR A 109 9.08 3.64 4.37
C THR A 109 10.13 2.62 3.85
N TYR A 110 9.73 1.51 3.19
CA TYR A 110 10.57 0.58 2.37
C TYR A 110 10.29 0.77 0.87
N CYS A 111 11.26 0.65 -0.06
CA CYS A 111 11.05 0.83 -1.52
C CYS A 111 12.06 0.12 -2.47
N THR A 112 11.70 -0.03 -3.76
CA THR A 112 12.43 -0.62 -4.90
C THR A 112 12.50 0.32 -6.14
N SER A 113 13.44 0.13 -7.09
CA SER A 113 13.61 1.04 -8.25
C SER A 113 12.42 1.04 -9.21
N GLY A 114 12.12 2.18 -9.86
CA GLY A 114 10.95 2.36 -10.73
C GLY A 114 10.87 1.42 -11.93
N GLU A 115 12.01 0.99 -12.49
CA GLU A 115 12.07 0.04 -13.61
C GLU A 115 11.83 -1.42 -13.19
N THR A 116 11.72 -1.71 -11.88
CA THR A 116 11.59 -3.08 -11.36
C THR A 116 10.32 -3.75 -11.93
N PRO A 117 10.42 -4.84 -12.71
CA PRO A 117 9.24 -5.46 -13.31
C PRO A 117 8.44 -6.25 -12.27
N ILE A 118 7.15 -5.93 -12.14
CA ILE A 118 6.20 -6.59 -11.24
C ILE A 118 5.38 -7.62 -12.04
N LEU A 119 5.17 -8.82 -11.49
CA LEU A 119 4.42 -9.88 -12.16
C LEU A 119 2.91 -9.62 -12.08
N MET A 120 2.31 -9.34 -13.23
CA MET A 120 0.88 -9.10 -13.41
C MET A 120 0.09 -10.41 -13.31
N ALA A 121 -1.17 -10.35 -12.86
CA ALA A 121 -2.01 -11.54 -12.65
C ALA A 121 -2.32 -12.32 -13.94
N ASP A 122 -2.20 -11.68 -15.10
CA ASP A 122 -2.32 -12.27 -16.43
C ASP A 122 -1.04 -12.99 -16.91
N GLY A 123 0.03 -13.00 -16.11
CA GLY A 123 1.32 -13.60 -16.44
C GLY A 123 2.25 -12.71 -17.28
N ARG A 124 1.95 -11.42 -17.44
CA ARG A 124 2.87 -10.41 -18.00
C ARG A 124 3.67 -9.72 -16.90
N VAL A 125 4.54 -8.80 -17.30
CA VAL A 125 5.27 -7.90 -16.40
C VAL A 125 5.02 -6.44 -16.75
N ARG A 126 5.11 -5.55 -15.75
CA ARG A 126 5.10 -4.09 -15.95
C ARG A 126 6.00 -3.42 -14.89
N PRO A 127 6.75 -2.35 -15.21
CA PRO A 127 7.57 -1.64 -14.23
C PRO A 127 6.77 -1.15 -13.03
N ILE A 128 7.34 -1.18 -11.83
CA ILE A 128 6.63 -0.78 -10.60
C ILE A 128 6.10 0.65 -10.69
N LYS A 129 6.86 1.59 -11.28
CA LYS A 129 6.46 3.00 -11.49
C LYS A 129 5.18 3.15 -12.31
N ASP A 130 4.80 2.13 -13.09
CA ASP A 130 3.65 2.10 -13.99
C ASP A 130 2.48 1.28 -13.42
N ILE A 131 2.64 0.73 -12.21
CA ILE A 131 1.57 0.08 -11.44
C ILE A 131 0.66 1.15 -10.82
N ARG A 132 -0.65 0.88 -10.76
CA ARG A 132 -1.67 1.75 -10.19
C ARG A 132 -2.53 0.98 -9.17
N PRO A 133 -3.16 1.66 -8.20
CA PRO A 133 -4.19 1.05 -7.36
C PRO A 133 -5.29 0.40 -8.20
N GLY A 134 -5.82 -0.74 -7.75
CA GLY A 134 -6.81 -1.53 -8.46
C GLY A 134 -6.24 -2.59 -9.42
N ASP A 135 -5.00 -2.44 -9.87
CA ASP A 135 -4.32 -3.43 -10.73
C ASP A 135 -4.25 -4.82 -10.07
N ARG A 136 -4.24 -5.86 -10.91
CA ARG A 136 -4.12 -7.26 -10.46
C ARG A 136 -2.72 -7.79 -10.71
N ILE A 137 -2.02 -8.15 -9.63
CA ILE A 137 -0.65 -8.69 -9.66
C ILE A 137 -0.56 -10.00 -8.87
N TYR A 138 0.56 -10.71 -8.94
CA TYR A 138 0.82 -11.85 -8.05
C TYR A 138 1.52 -11.41 -6.77
N GLY A 139 0.92 -11.80 -5.64
CA GLY A 139 1.57 -11.96 -4.35
C GLY A 139 1.60 -13.44 -3.97
N THR A 140 1.76 -13.75 -2.69
CA THR A 140 1.75 -15.13 -2.19
C THR A 140 0.81 -15.37 -1.02
N GLU A 141 0.27 -16.58 -0.95
CA GLU A 141 -0.53 -17.05 0.18
C GLU A 141 0.00 -18.42 0.64
N ARG A 142 0.02 -18.66 1.95
CA ARG A 142 0.44 -19.95 2.51
C ARG A 142 -0.74 -20.92 2.56
N ARG A 143 -0.75 -21.93 1.69
CA ARG A 143 -1.77 -22.98 1.64
C ARG A 143 -1.16 -24.34 1.97
N GLY A 144 -1.44 -24.82 3.18
CA GLY A 144 -0.81 -26.02 3.74
C GLY A 144 0.69 -25.82 3.97
N ARG A 145 1.51 -26.76 3.48
CA ARG A 145 2.98 -26.71 3.67
C ARG A 145 3.69 -25.68 2.79
N TYR A 146 3.07 -25.20 1.71
CA TYR A 146 3.72 -24.38 0.68
C TYR A 146 3.13 -22.97 0.59
N LEU A 147 3.99 -22.01 0.23
CA LEU A 147 3.55 -20.72 -0.32
C LEU A 147 3.13 -20.93 -1.78
N ARG A 148 2.10 -20.21 -2.24
CA ARG A 148 1.56 -20.33 -3.59
C ARG A 148 1.31 -18.95 -4.19
N TYR A 149 1.63 -18.79 -5.48
CA TYR A 149 1.32 -17.59 -6.23
C TYR A 149 -0.19 -17.37 -6.24
N THR A 150 -0.61 -16.18 -5.83
CA THR A 150 -2.03 -15.84 -5.63
C THR A 150 -2.30 -14.44 -6.22
N PRO A 151 -3.26 -14.30 -7.15
CA PRO A 151 -3.65 -12.99 -7.65
C PRO A 151 -4.18 -12.10 -6.51
N THR A 152 -3.65 -10.90 -6.42
CA THR A 152 -4.00 -9.90 -5.42
C THR A 152 -4.25 -8.55 -6.10
N LYS A 153 -4.99 -7.67 -5.44
CA LYS A 153 -5.12 -6.28 -5.88
C LYS A 153 -3.99 -5.45 -5.30
N VAL A 154 -3.46 -4.55 -6.11
CA VAL A 154 -2.72 -3.38 -5.64
C VAL A 154 -3.73 -2.48 -4.94
N LEU A 155 -3.44 -2.18 -3.68
CA LEU A 155 -4.22 -1.27 -2.84
C LEU A 155 -3.64 0.13 -2.92
N ASP A 156 -2.30 0.26 -3.01
CA ASP A 156 -1.65 1.57 -3.15
C ASP A 156 -0.29 1.53 -3.87
N HIS A 157 0.21 2.69 -4.29
CA HIS A 157 1.48 2.91 -4.99
C HIS A 157 2.03 4.33 -4.74
N TRP A 158 3.25 4.43 -4.18
CA TRP A 158 3.91 5.70 -3.87
C TRP A 158 5.42 5.67 -4.16
N SER A 159 6.10 6.81 -4.03
CA SER A 159 7.56 6.95 -4.23
C SER A 159 8.28 7.75 -3.14
N THR A 160 9.58 7.53 -2.97
CA THR A 160 10.50 8.23 -2.05
C THR A 160 11.88 8.34 -2.68
N ILE A 161 12.72 9.30 -2.27
CA ILE A 161 14.12 9.38 -2.69
C ILE A 161 14.99 8.89 -1.53
N LYS A 162 15.84 7.88 -1.77
CA LYS A 162 16.71 7.25 -0.75
C LYS A 162 17.97 6.62 -1.37
N PRO A 163 19.01 6.31 -0.57
CA PRO A 163 20.16 5.53 -1.02
C PRO A 163 19.73 4.14 -1.45
N ALA A 164 20.20 3.72 -2.63
CA ALA A 164 19.85 2.43 -3.23
C ALA A 164 21.02 1.46 -3.26
N TYR A 165 20.69 0.18 -3.25
CA TYR A 165 21.58 -0.98 -3.29
C TYR A 165 21.20 -1.87 -4.46
N ARG A 166 22.20 -2.32 -5.21
CA ARG A 166 22.12 -3.35 -6.25
C ARG A 166 22.37 -4.71 -5.60
N THR A 167 21.39 -5.61 -5.66
CA THR A 167 21.55 -7.03 -5.32
C THR A 167 21.58 -7.84 -6.60
N THR A 168 22.65 -8.60 -6.82
CA THR A 168 22.87 -9.41 -8.02
C THR A 168 22.72 -10.88 -7.68
N LEU A 169 21.99 -11.65 -8.50
CA LEU A 169 21.78 -13.10 -8.33
C LEU A 169 22.61 -13.93 -9.32
N GLU A 170 22.78 -15.22 -9.03
CA GLU A 170 23.58 -16.19 -9.82
C GLU A 170 23.06 -16.43 -11.26
N ASP A 171 21.82 -16.06 -11.55
CA ASP A 171 21.29 -16.06 -12.91
C ASP A 171 21.40 -14.72 -13.65
N GLY A 172 22.08 -13.73 -13.06
CA GLY A 172 22.25 -12.39 -13.61
C GLY A 172 21.11 -11.43 -13.27
N THR A 173 20.12 -11.84 -12.47
CA THR A 173 19.05 -10.94 -12.02
C THR A 173 19.61 -9.83 -11.16
N GLU A 174 19.31 -8.57 -11.52
CA GLU A 174 19.62 -7.40 -10.71
C GLU A 174 18.35 -6.85 -10.06
N LEU A 175 18.49 -6.44 -8.79
CA LEU A 175 17.44 -5.88 -7.95
C LEU A 175 17.97 -4.58 -7.32
N ILE A 176 17.43 -3.43 -7.73
CA ILE A 176 17.83 -2.13 -7.19
C ILE A 176 16.79 -1.68 -6.16
N THR A 177 17.20 -1.55 -4.90
CA THR A 177 16.30 -1.42 -3.74
C THR A 177 16.90 -0.57 -2.62
N SER A 178 16.06 -0.03 -1.74
CA SER A 178 16.53 0.56 -0.47
C SER A 178 17.19 -0.50 0.42
N GLY A 179 18.18 -0.11 1.24
CA GLY A 179 18.88 -1.05 2.13
C GLY A 179 17.97 -1.70 3.19
N ASP A 180 16.86 -1.03 3.54
CA ASP A 180 15.82 -1.56 4.43
C ASP A 180 14.79 -2.47 3.72
N HIS A 181 14.80 -2.56 2.38
CA HIS A 181 13.90 -3.44 1.62
C HIS A 181 14.07 -4.90 2.00
N ARG A 182 13.01 -5.71 1.93
CA ARG A 182 13.05 -7.12 2.33
C ARG A 182 12.63 -8.06 1.22
N PHE A 183 13.46 -9.08 1.00
CA PHE A 183 13.18 -10.23 0.16
C PHE A 183 12.93 -11.49 0.99
N LEU A 184 12.05 -12.36 0.51
CA LEU A 184 11.83 -13.66 1.12
C LEU A 184 12.91 -14.64 0.66
N THR A 185 13.55 -15.33 1.61
CA THR A 185 14.57 -16.34 1.33
C THR A 185 14.14 -17.73 1.77
N ASP A 186 14.90 -18.75 1.37
CA ASP A 186 14.83 -20.10 1.92
C ASP A 186 14.92 -20.15 3.46
N ARG A 187 15.47 -19.11 4.09
CA ARG A 187 15.61 -18.93 5.55
C ARG A 187 14.74 -17.78 6.10
N GLY A 188 13.64 -17.45 5.44
CA GLY A 188 12.70 -16.39 5.83
C GLY A 188 13.08 -15.00 5.31
N TRP A 189 12.41 -13.96 5.80
CA TRP A 189 12.61 -12.58 5.33
C TRP A 189 13.98 -12.01 5.72
N LYS A 190 14.67 -11.42 4.75
CA LYS A 190 15.99 -10.78 4.88
C LYS A 190 15.97 -9.37 4.31
N HIS A 191 16.63 -8.44 4.98
CA HIS A 191 16.85 -7.09 4.48
C HIS A 191 17.96 -7.07 3.43
N VAL A 192 17.95 -6.11 2.51
CA VAL A 192 18.94 -6.03 1.43
C VAL A 192 20.34 -5.76 1.97
N SER A 193 20.55 -4.65 2.68
CA SER A 193 21.84 -4.38 3.33
C SER A 193 21.87 -4.96 4.74
N ASP A 194 23.06 -5.25 5.28
CA ASP A 194 23.16 -5.33 6.73
C ASP A 194 22.71 -4.02 7.37
N ALA A 195 22.36 -4.08 8.64
CA ALA A 195 22.35 -2.88 9.44
C ALA A 195 23.83 -2.42 9.64
N PRO A 196 24.09 -1.11 9.79
CA PRO A 196 25.42 -0.55 10.03
C PRO A 196 26.23 -1.25 11.14
N PRO A 197 27.56 -1.01 11.21
CA PRO A 197 28.42 -1.64 12.21
C PRO A 197 27.87 -1.49 13.64
N GLY A 198 27.89 -2.57 14.43
CA GLY A 198 27.27 -2.57 15.76
C GLY A 198 25.77 -2.85 15.77
N CYS A 199 25.23 -3.41 14.68
CA CYS A 199 23.86 -3.91 14.57
C CYS A 199 23.87 -5.38 14.11
N GLN A 200 22.86 -6.19 14.46
CA GLN A 200 22.57 -7.41 13.70
C GLN A 200 21.09 -7.47 13.33
N ARG A 201 20.82 -7.51 12.03
CA ARG A 201 19.52 -7.91 11.48
C ARG A 201 19.70 -9.09 10.53
N PRO A 202 18.66 -9.90 10.31
CA PRO A 202 18.63 -10.81 9.18
C PRO A 202 18.71 -9.98 7.89
N HIS A 203 19.88 -9.97 7.27
CA HIS A 203 20.17 -9.36 5.98
C HIS A 203 20.58 -10.43 4.97
N LEU A 204 20.62 -10.05 3.69
CA LEU A 204 21.07 -10.92 2.61
C LEU A 204 22.57 -11.13 2.68
N THR A 205 22.99 -12.38 2.60
CA THR A 205 24.39 -12.76 2.33
C THR A 205 24.46 -13.59 1.06
N THR A 206 25.66 -13.77 0.52
CA THR A 206 25.90 -14.61 -0.68
C THR A 206 25.56 -16.10 -0.49
N GLN A 207 25.21 -16.50 0.74
CA GLN A 207 24.70 -17.83 1.06
C GLN A 207 23.16 -17.95 0.96
N ASN A 208 22.43 -16.84 0.80
CA ASN A 208 20.96 -16.86 0.78
C ASN A 208 20.44 -17.07 -0.65
N ARG A 209 19.31 -17.78 -0.76
CA ARG A 209 18.57 -17.94 -2.01
C ARG A 209 17.22 -17.25 -1.88
N LEU A 210 16.90 -16.36 -2.82
CA LEU A 210 15.60 -15.68 -2.82
C LEU A 210 14.52 -16.66 -3.30
N LEU A 211 13.35 -16.65 -2.65
CA LEU A 211 12.19 -17.42 -3.11
C LEU A 211 11.56 -16.74 -4.32
N GLY A 212 11.27 -17.54 -5.34
CA GLY A 212 10.78 -17.07 -6.63
C GLY A 212 11.41 -17.84 -7.80
N THR A 213 11.19 -17.34 -9.01
CA THR A 213 11.71 -17.92 -10.26
C THR A 213 13.05 -17.35 -10.71
N GLY A 214 13.49 -16.21 -10.14
CA GLY A 214 14.57 -15.41 -10.74
C GLY A 214 14.10 -14.65 -11.98
N GLY A 215 15.04 -13.97 -12.61
CA GLY A 215 14.83 -12.80 -13.46
C GLY A 215 13.83 -12.98 -14.59
N PHE A 216 13.05 -11.92 -14.81
CA PHE A 216 12.10 -11.84 -15.90
C PHE A 216 12.81 -11.47 -17.21
N GLY A 217 12.27 -11.93 -18.34
CA GLY A 217 12.76 -11.54 -19.67
C GLY A 217 12.12 -10.24 -20.16
N ASP A 218 12.80 -9.52 -21.05
CA ASP A 218 12.27 -8.30 -21.67
C ASP A 218 11.17 -8.61 -22.68
N SER A 219 10.08 -7.83 -22.62
CA SER A 219 8.98 -7.91 -23.59
C SER A 219 9.47 -7.75 -25.04
N PRO A 220 8.86 -8.48 -26.01
CA PRO A 220 9.15 -8.26 -27.42
C PRO A 220 8.82 -6.82 -27.83
N LYS A 221 9.58 -6.28 -28.79
CA LYS A 221 9.19 -5.06 -29.48
C LYS A 221 8.10 -5.40 -30.49
N ASP A 222 7.07 -4.57 -30.59
CA ASP A 222 6.04 -4.70 -31.61
C ASP A 222 6.55 -4.22 -32.98
N THR A 223 7.36 -5.05 -33.62
CA THR A 223 7.92 -4.80 -34.95
C THR A 223 7.19 -5.59 -36.03
N ALA A 224 7.29 -5.14 -37.29
CA ALA A 224 6.74 -5.87 -38.42
C ALA A 224 7.25 -7.33 -38.49
N GLU A 225 8.49 -7.59 -38.08
CA GLU A 225 9.03 -8.96 -38.01
C GLU A 225 8.38 -9.79 -36.91
N TYR A 226 8.16 -9.21 -35.73
CA TYR A 226 7.43 -9.89 -34.65
C TYR A 226 6.00 -10.24 -35.09
N ARG A 227 5.29 -9.31 -35.73
CA ARG A 227 3.94 -9.56 -36.29
C ARG A 227 3.95 -10.63 -37.38
N ARG A 228 4.91 -10.60 -38.31
CA ARG A 228 5.11 -11.67 -39.32
C ARG A 228 5.35 -13.03 -38.67
N GLY A 229 6.21 -13.08 -37.66
CA GLY A 229 6.47 -14.28 -36.87
C GLY A 229 5.19 -14.81 -36.24
N TYR A 230 4.44 -13.96 -35.53
CA TYR A 230 3.19 -14.34 -34.87
C TYR A 230 2.17 -14.94 -35.85
N LEU A 231 1.95 -14.27 -37.00
CA LEU A 231 1.10 -14.79 -38.06
C LEU A 231 1.61 -16.12 -38.61
N CYS A 232 2.91 -16.28 -38.84
CA CYS A 232 3.48 -17.54 -39.31
C CYS A 232 3.26 -18.68 -38.31
N GLY A 233 3.45 -18.44 -37.01
CA GLY A 233 3.22 -19.44 -35.96
C GLY A 233 1.74 -19.80 -35.80
N MET A 234 0.87 -18.80 -35.66
CA MET A 234 -0.57 -18.97 -35.46
C MET A 234 -1.23 -19.69 -36.66
N LEU A 235 -1.00 -19.17 -37.87
CA LEU A 235 -1.71 -19.66 -39.05
C LEU A 235 -1.22 -21.05 -39.51
N ARG A 236 0.03 -21.43 -39.19
CA ARG A 236 0.53 -22.79 -39.45
C ARG A 236 0.13 -23.82 -38.40
N GLY A 237 -0.31 -23.38 -37.21
CA GLY A 237 -0.94 -24.25 -36.22
C GLY A 237 -2.40 -24.53 -36.58
N ASP A 238 -3.24 -23.49 -36.53
CA ASP A 238 -4.70 -23.66 -36.45
C ASP A 238 -5.48 -23.17 -37.68
N ALA A 239 -4.84 -22.51 -38.66
CA ALA A 239 -5.58 -21.96 -39.82
C ALA A 239 -5.68 -22.93 -41.00
N HIS A 240 -6.81 -22.86 -41.68
CA HIS A 240 -7.05 -23.52 -42.96
C HIS A 240 -6.77 -22.55 -44.11
N LEU A 241 -5.73 -22.85 -44.89
CA LEU A 241 -5.46 -22.21 -46.18
C LEU A 241 -5.64 -23.24 -47.31
N ASP A 242 -6.46 -22.92 -48.29
CA ASP A 242 -6.73 -23.76 -49.47
C ASP A 242 -6.89 -22.88 -50.73
N SER A 243 -6.56 -23.44 -51.89
CA SER A 243 -6.68 -22.78 -53.20
C SER A 243 -6.86 -23.85 -54.28
N ARG A 244 -8.12 -24.16 -54.60
CA ARG A 244 -8.49 -25.29 -55.44
C ARG A 244 -9.54 -24.93 -56.48
N TRP A 245 -9.55 -25.70 -57.56
CA TRP A 245 -10.65 -25.69 -58.52
C TRP A 245 -11.88 -26.32 -57.89
N TYR A 246 -12.99 -25.59 -57.89
CA TYR A 246 -14.28 -26.09 -57.43
C TYR A 246 -15.15 -26.44 -58.63
N ASP A 247 -15.35 -27.73 -58.86
CA ASP A 247 -16.35 -28.23 -59.80
C ASP A 247 -17.72 -28.22 -59.10
N ARG A 248 -18.65 -27.43 -59.66
CA ARG A 248 -20.03 -27.36 -59.18
C ARG A 248 -20.90 -28.10 -60.17
N SER A 249 -21.25 -29.34 -59.82
CA SER A 249 -22.09 -30.22 -60.63
C SER A 249 -23.31 -29.48 -61.18
N GLY A 250 -23.40 -29.40 -62.52
CA GLY A 250 -24.45 -28.70 -63.25
C GLY A 250 -24.09 -27.34 -63.85
N VAL A 251 -22.89 -26.77 -63.61
CA VAL A 251 -22.48 -25.49 -64.23
C VAL A 251 -21.15 -25.61 -64.99
N ARG A 252 -21.16 -25.26 -66.28
CA ARG A 252 -20.01 -25.35 -67.23
C ARG A 252 -18.82 -24.39 -66.95
N LYS A 253 -18.64 -23.92 -65.71
CA LYS A 253 -17.54 -23.03 -65.32
C LYS A 253 -16.87 -23.54 -64.06
N ASN A 254 -15.63 -24.02 -64.20
CA ASN A 254 -14.73 -24.22 -63.09
C ASN A 254 -14.35 -22.86 -62.52
N PHE A 255 -14.54 -22.66 -61.22
CA PHE A 255 -14.09 -21.45 -60.53
C PHE A 255 -12.95 -21.82 -59.58
N TYR A 256 -11.88 -21.02 -59.58
CA TYR A 256 -10.76 -21.20 -58.66
C TYR A 256 -11.11 -20.50 -57.34
N VAL A 257 -11.20 -21.27 -56.26
CA VAL A 257 -11.67 -20.80 -54.95
C VAL A 257 -10.49 -20.71 -54.00
N HIS A 258 -10.32 -19.52 -53.41
CA HIS A 258 -9.35 -19.25 -52.36
C HIS A 258 -10.05 -19.23 -51.02
N CYS A 259 -9.46 -19.88 -50.02
CA CYS A 259 -10.01 -19.95 -48.68
C CYS A 259 -8.90 -19.72 -47.66
N PHE A 260 -9.01 -18.64 -46.90
CA PHE A 260 -8.38 -18.48 -45.60
C PHE A 260 -9.46 -18.51 -44.53
N ARG A 261 -9.27 -19.36 -43.51
CA ARG A 261 -10.05 -19.36 -42.28
C ARG A 261 -9.16 -19.68 -41.08
N LEU A 262 -9.22 -18.85 -40.05
CA LEU A 262 -8.80 -19.19 -38.70
C LEU A 262 -10.05 -19.22 -37.81
N ALA A 263 -10.24 -20.27 -37.01
CA ALA A 263 -11.37 -20.40 -36.10
C ALA A 263 -10.86 -20.83 -34.72
N LEU A 264 -11.15 -20.04 -33.68
CA LEU A 264 -10.58 -20.20 -32.34
C LEU A 264 -11.65 -20.09 -31.25
N VAL A 265 -11.34 -20.67 -30.09
CA VAL A 265 -12.11 -20.47 -28.84
C VAL A 265 -11.72 -19.17 -28.14
N ASP A 266 -10.47 -18.74 -28.29
CA ASP A 266 -9.89 -17.61 -27.58
C ASP A 266 -9.90 -16.36 -28.47
N ASP A 267 -10.88 -15.48 -28.26
CA ASP A 267 -11.04 -14.23 -29.02
C ASP A 267 -9.77 -13.35 -29.00
N GLU A 268 -9.02 -13.34 -27.89
CA GLU A 268 -7.75 -12.60 -27.76
C GLU A 268 -6.75 -12.92 -28.90
N ALA A 269 -6.67 -14.20 -29.29
CA ALA A 269 -5.80 -14.67 -30.37
C ALA A 269 -6.38 -14.42 -31.75
N LEU A 270 -7.71 -14.50 -31.88
CA LEU A 270 -8.42 -14.21 -33.13
C LEU A 270 -8.29 -12.72 -33.50
N ASP A 271 -8.45 -11.84 -32.50
CA ASP A 271 -8.40 -10.39 -32.65
C ASP A 271 -6.98 -9.89 -32.92
N ARG A 272 -5.99 -10.34 -32.14
CA ARG A 272 -4.57 -10.08 -32.46
C ARG A 272 -4.18 -10.54 -33.87
N THR A 273 -4.69 -11.69 -34.32
CA THR A 273 -4.42 -12.15 -35.69
C THR A 273 -5.05 -11.24 -36.73
N ALA A 274 -6.30 -10.80 -36.52
CA ALA A 274 -6.99 -9.87 -37.42
C ALA A 274 -6.27 -8.51 -37.51
N ASP A 275 -5.85 -7.95 -36.37
CA ASP A 275 -5.12 -6.68 -36.29
C ASP A 275 -3.75 -6.76 -36.99
N TYR A 276 -3.02 -7.85 -36.80
CA TYR A 276 -1.73 -8.03 -37.46
C TYR A 276 -1.89 -8.20 -38.97
N LEU A 277 -2.88 -8.96 -39.45
CA LEU A 277 -3.23 -9.05 -40.87
C LEU A 277 -3.63 -7.70 -41.45
N LEU A 278 -4.46 -6.93 -40.74
CA LEU A 278 -4.86 -5.58 -41.13
C LEU A 278 -3.66 -4.64 -41.21
N SER A 279 -2.65 -4.79 -40.34
CA SER A 279 -1.42 -4.01 -40.41
C SER A 279 -0.53 -4.31 -41.63
N PHE A 280 -0.78 -5.43 -42.32
CA PHE A 280 -0.24 -5.74 -43.65
C PHE A 280 -1.25 -5.48 -44.78
N SER A 281 -2.29 -4.66 -44.53
CA SER A 281 -3.37 -4.31 -45.46
C SER A 281 -4.24 -5.50 -45.92
N ILE A 282 -4.36 -6.55 -45.10
CA ILE A 282 -5.18 -7.73 -45.38
C ILE A 282 -6.43 -7.71 -44.47
N PRO A 283 -7.58 -7.18 -44.95
CA PRO A 283 -8.82 -7.21 -44.18
C PRO A 283 -9.38 -8.63 -44.10
N THR A 284 -10.01 -8.97 -42.98
CA THR A 284 -10.69 -10.25 -42.75
C THR A 284 -12.11 -10.03 -42.25
N ASN A 285 -13.00 -10.99 -42.51
CA ASN A 285 -14.39 -10.95 -42.07
C ASN A 285 -14.59 -11.84 -40.83
N ARG A 286 -15.05 -11.28 -39.71
CA ARG A 286 -15.38 -12.03 -38.50
C ARG A 286 -16.76 -12.70 -38.62
N GLY A 287 -16.90 -13.91 -38.11
CA GLY A 287 -18.17 -14.63 -38.06
C GLY A 287 -18.13 -15.85 -37.14
N ILE A 288 -19.29 -16.29 -36.66
CA ILE A 288 -19.40 -17.45 -35.76
C ILE A 288 -19.14 -18.73 -36.57
N PHE A 289 -18.13 -19.51 -36.18
CA PHE A 289 -17.83 -20.80 -36.79
C PHE A 289 -18.65 -21.92 -36.13
N GLN A 290 -18.74 -21.91 -34.80
CA GLN A 290 -19.47 -22.87 -34.00
C GLN A 290 -20.20 -22.17 -32.86
N LYS A 291 -21.52 -22.33 -32.77
CA LYS A 291 -22.29 -21.93 -31.58
C LYS A 291 -22.05 -22.93 -30.44
N GLU A 292 -22.12 -22.45 -29.20
CA GLU A 292 -22.01 -23.29 -28.01
C GLU A 292 -23.08 -24.40 -27.99
N ARG A 293 -22.65 -25.61 -27.62
CA ARG A 293 -23.48 -26.82 -27.48
C ARG A 293 -22.93 -27.67 -26.32
N PRO A 294 -23.71 -28.61 -25.74
CA PRO A 294 -23.18 -29.51 -24.71
C PRO A 294 -21.90 -30.23 -25.17
N GLY A 295 -20.80 -30.05 -24.42
CA GLY A 295 -19.47 -30.58 -24.76
C GLY A 295 -18.63 -29.73 -25.74
N TYR A 296 -19.20 -28.70 -26.38
CA TYR A 296 -18.54 -27.88 -27.41
C TYR A 296 -18.66 -26.39 -27.11
N ARG A 297 -17.52 -25.74 -26.85
CA ARG A 297 -17.46 -24.28 -26.66
C ARG A 297 -17.80 -23.55 -27.96
N ARG A 298 -18.27 -22.31 -27.83
CA ARG A 298 -18.35 -21.38 -28.96
C ARG A 298 -16.96 -21.20 -29.59
N MET A 299 -16.92 -21.09 -30.91
CA MET A 299 -15.74 -20.70 -31.68
C MET A 299 -16.15 -19.64 -32.70
N ASP A 300 -15.42 -18.53 -32.70
CA ASP A 300 -15.54 -17.48 -33.71
C ASP A 300 -14.40 -17.63 -34.72
N SER A 301 -14.55 -17.01 -35.89
CA SER A 301 -13.58 -17.14 -36.99
C SER A 301 -13.35 -15.84 -37.72
N ILE A 302 -12.17 -15.70 -38.31
CA ILE A 302 -11.84 -14.70 -39.32
C ILE A 302 -11.60 -15.40 -40.65
N ASN A 303 -12.12 -14.80 -41.73
CA ASN A 303 -12.14 -15.42 -43.06
C ASN A 303 -11.75 -14.42 -44.15
N ALA A 304 -11.03 -14.89 -45.17
CA ALA A 304 -10.77 -14.16 -46.41
C ALA A 304 -10.87 -15.11 -47.63
N TYR A 305 -11.53 -14.65 -48.70
CA TYR A 305 -11.84 -15.46 -49.89
C TYR A 305 -11.31 -14.87 -51.20
N ARG A 306 -10.67 -13.70 -51.15
CA ARG A 306 -10.06 -13.06 -52.33
C ARG A 306 -8.68 -13.67 -52.59
N TRP A 307 -8.33 -13.85 -53.86
CA TRP A 307 -7.01 -14.34 -54.28
C TRP A 307 -5.87 -13.49 -53.72
N ASP A 308 -5.96 -12.17 -53.86
CA ASP A 308 -4.92 -11.23 -53.42
C ASP A 308 -4.66 -11.31 -51.91
N ALA A 309 -5.73 -11.35 -51.11
CA ALA A 309 -5.65 -11.56 -49.67
C ALA A 309 -5.00 -12.91 -49.30
N VAL A 310 -5.48 -14.02 -49.88
CA VAL A 310 -4.94 -15.37 -49.55
C VAL A 310 -3.49 -15.54 -50.05
N SER A 311 -3.14 -14.94 -51.19
CA SER A 311 -1.77 -14.91 -51.70
C SER A 311 -0.85 -14.08 -50.78
N ALA A 312 -1.29 -12.90 -50.35
CA ALA A 312 -0.53 -12.07 -49.42
C ALA A 312 -0.33 -12.74 -48.05
N ILE A 313 -1.34 -13.42 -47.50
CA ILE A 313 -1.20 -14.25 -46.29
C ILE A 313 -0.13 -15.33 -46.51
N THR A 314 -0.21 -16.05 -47.64
CA THR A 314 0.75 -17.11 -47.99
C THR A 314 2.19 -16.59 -48.08
N GLN A 315 2.40 -15.40 -48.63
CA GLN A 315 3.70 -14.74 -48.68
C GLN A 315 4.21 -14.32 -47.29
N ILE A 316 3.33 -13.80 -46.43
CA ILE A 316 3.66 -13.37 -45.05
C ILE A 316 4.08 -14.55 -44.16
N ILE A 317 3.45 -15.71 -44.32
CA ILE A 317 3.77 -16.93 -43.55
C ILE A 317 4.81 -17.82 -44.22
N ALA A 318 5.48 -17.35 -45.28
CA ALA A 318 6.63 -18.03 -45.86
C ALA A 318 7.76 -18.13 -44.81
N TRP A 319 8.49 -19.25 -44.82
CA TRP A 319 9.64 -19.41 -43.94
C TRP A 319 10.77 -18.45 -44.38
N PRO A 320 11.23 -17.52 -43.53
CA PRO A 320 12.32 -16.62 -43.88
C PRO A 320 13.63 -17.41 -43.98
N THR A 321 14.47 -17.09 -44.97
CA THR A 321 15.81 -17.67 -45.11
C THR A 321 16.70 -17.33 -43.90
N PHE A 322 16.54 -16.12 -43.35
CA PHE A 322 17.28 -15.61 -42.19
C PHE A 322 16.30 -15.01 -41.17
N PRO A 323 15.67 -15.81 -40.29
CA PRO A 323 14.73 -15.30 -39.29
C PRO A 323 15.42 -14.34 -38.31
N THR A 324 14.84 -13.16 -38.09
CA THR A 324 15.31 -12.21 -37.06
C THR A 324 14.97 -12.71 -35.64
N MET A 325 15.50 -12.06 -34.60
CA MET A 325 15.11 -12.36 -33.21
C MET A 325 13.64 -12.02 -32.94
N ASP A 326 13.17 -10.89 -33.45
CA ASP A 326 11.77 -10.48 -33.33
C ASP A 326 10.83 -11.47 -34.02
N TRP A 327 11.19 -11.91 -35.24
CA TRP A 327 10.44 -12.97 -35.93
C TRP A 327 10.42 -14.27 -35.13
N SER A 328 11.56 -14.72 -34.57
CA SER A 328 11.60 -15.93 -33.73
C SER A 328 10.77 -15.81 -32.45
N LYS A 329 10.73 -14.63 -31.82
CA LYS A 329 9.86 -14.35 -30.67
C LYS A 329 8.39 -14.42 -31.06
N GLY A 330 8.02 -13.77 -32.17
CA GLY A 330 6.66 -13.77 -32.70
C GLY A 330 6.19 -15.17 -33.08
N PHE A 331 7.00 -15.92 -33.83
CA PHE A 331 6.71 -17.29 -34.24
C PHE A 331 6.40 -18.20 -33.05
N LEU A 332 7.22 -18.14 -31.99
CA LEU A 332 7.00 -18.90 -30.77
C LEU A 332 5.72 -18.49 -30.02
N ALA A 333 5.36 -17.20 -30.01
CA ALA A 333 4.09 -16.75 -29.43
C ALA A 333 2.88 -17.26 -30.22
N GLY A 334 2.88 -17.10 -31.55
CA GLY A 334 1.78 -17.52 -32.41
C GLY A 334 1.55 -19.04 -32.36
N ILE A 335 2.61 -19.85 -32.49
CA ILE A 335 2.50 -21.32 -32.45
C ILE A 335 2.15 -21.84 -31.04
N PHE A 336 2.48 -21.09 -29.98
CA PHE A 336 2.05 -21.41 -28.62
C PHE A 336 0.59 -21.00 -28.37
N ASP A 337 0.12 -19.88 -28.93
CA ASP A 337 -1.30 -19.50 -28.85
C ASP A 337 -2.20 -20.48 -29.62
N ALA A 338 -1.75 -21.03 -30.76
CA ALA A 338 -2.37 -22.19 -31.39
C ALA A 338 -2.20 -23.47 -30.55
N GLU A 339 -1.07 -24.15 -30.73
CA GLU A 339 -0.81 -25.55 -30.32
C GLU A 339 -0.18 -25.71 -28.92
N GLY A 340 0.06 -24.60 -28.22
CA GLY A 340 0.73 -24.60 -26.92
C GLY A 340 -0.18 -24.98 -25.75
N ASN A 341 0.38 -25.71 -24.78
CA ASN A 341 -0.28 -26.09 -23.53
C ASN A 341 0.67 -25.96 -22.32
N THR A 342 0.09 -25.68 -21.16
CA THR A 342 0.79 -25.53 -19.87
C THR A 342 0.03 -26.26 -18.77
N PRO A 343 0.55 -27.40 -18.27
CA PRO A 343 -0.12 -28.17 -17.23
C PRO A 343 -0.24 -27.41 -15.90
N ALA A 344 -1.40 -27.52 -15.25
CA ALA A 344 -1.67 -26.88 -13.95
C ALA A 344 -0.80 -27.42 -12.80
N THR A 345 -0.19 -28.60 -12.98
CA THR A 345 0.69 -29.29 -12.02
C THR A 345 2.07 -28.63 -11.85
N GLY A 346 2.43 -27.67 -12.72
CA GLY A 346 3.78 -27.09 -12.76
C GLY A 346 4.82 -27.94 -13.47
N GLU A 347 4.35 -28.87 -14.30
CA GLU A 347 5.16 -29.45 -15.36
C GLU A 347 5.57 -28.42 -16.41
N ALA A 348 6.50 -28.84 -17.27
CA ALA A 348 6.99 -28.09 -18.41
C ALA A 348 5.89 -27.62 -19.38
N LEU A 349 6.13 -26.46 -19.98
CA LEU A 349 5.40 -25.96 -21.16
C LEU A 349 5.61 -26.92 -22.33
N ARG A 350 4.55 -27.19 -23.10
CA ARG A 350 4.53 -28.13 -24.22
C ARG A 350 3.96 -27.45 -25.47
N ILE A 351 4.53 -27.73 -26.64
CA ILE A 351 3.96 -27.38 -27.95
C ILE A 351 3.98 -28.67 -28.78
N SER A 352 2.82 -29.11 -29.24
CA SER A 352 2.67 -30.38 -29.96
C SER A 352 2.33 -30.10 -31.42
N ASN A 353 2.89 -30.87 -32.37
CA ASN A 353 2.49 -30.78 -33.77
C ASN A 353 2.85 -32.07 -34.52
N THR A 354 2.34 -32.22 -35.74
CA THR A 354 2.66 -33.36 -36.63
C THR A 354 3.67 -33.02 -37.73
N ASP A 355 3.83 -31.73 -38.05
CA ASP A 355 4.74 -31.25 -39.10
C ASP A 355 6.20 -31.19 -38.59
N PRO A 356 7.13 -31.96 -39.17
CA PRO A 356 8.54 -31.97 -38.75
C PRO A 356 9.26 -30.65 -39.00
N GLN A 357 8.84 -29.85 -39.98
CA GLN A 357 9.40 -28.52 -40.26
C GLN A 357 8.97 -27.50 -39.19
N ILE A 358 7.70 -27.51 -38.78
CA ILE A 358 7.21 -26.66 -37.67
C ILE A 358 7.96 -27.02 -36.38
N LEU A 359 8.06 -28.31 -36.06
CA LEU A 359 8.78 -28.81 -34.88
C LEU A 359 10.26 -28.39 -34.88
N HIS A 360 10.94 -28.49 -36.03
CA HIS A 360 12.32 -28.02 -36.19
C HIS A 360 12.43 -26.51 -35.96
N GLN A 361 11.52 -25.70 -36.51
CA GLN A 361 11.52 -24.25 -36.31
C GLN A 361 11.25 -23.85 -34.85
N ILE A 362 10.38 -24.57 -34.14
CA ILE A 362 10.16 -24.38 -32.69
C ILE A 362 11.47 -24.62 -31.93
N GLN A 363 12.14 -25.76 -32.15
CA GLN A 363 13.41 -26.08 -31.48
C GLN A 363 14.50 -25.03 -31.79
N THR A 364 14.67 -24.67 -33.05
CA THR A 364 15.65 -23.66 -33.49
C THR A 364 15.36 -22.29 -32.86
N CYS A 365 14.11 -21.84 -32.83
CA CYS A 365 13.76 -20.56 -32.19
C CYS A 365 13.96 -20.58 -30.67
N LEU A 366 13.63 -21.70 -30.00
CA LEU A 366 13.86 -21.87 -28.55
C LEU A 366 15.36 -21.83 -28.22
N TRP A 367 16.19 -22.56 -28.96
CA TRP A 367 17.66 -22.55 -28.77
C TRP A 367 18.26 -21.17 -29.01
N ARG A 368 17.82 -20.42 -30.04
CA ARG A 368 18.29 -19.05 -30.29
C ARG A 368 17.93 -18.07 -29.17
N LEU A 369 16.83 -18.30 -28.45
CA LEU A 369 16.45 -17.53 -27.25
C LEU A 369 17.07 -18.08 -25.95
N GLY A 370 17.97 -19.08 -26.03
CA GLY A 370 18.66 -19.66 -24.87
C GLY A 370 17.75 -20.53 -23.99
N PHE A 371 16.75 -21.20 -24.57
CA PHE A 371 15.95 -22.20 -23.88
C PHE A 371 16.45 -23.62 -24.15
N GLU A 372 16.42 -24.45 -23.12
CA GLU A 372 16.59 -25.90 -23.24
C GLU A 372 15.23 -26.55 -23.52
N CYS A 373 15.17 -27.50 -24.46
CA CYS A 373 13.96 -28.24 -24.78
C CYS A 373 14.28 -29.66 -25.24
N THR A 374 13.37 -30.60 -24.99
CA THR A 374 13.40 -31.97 -25.52
C THR A 374 12.24 -32.23 -26.49
N LYS A 375 12.40 -33.21 -27.38
CA LYS A 375 11.37 -33.66 -28.33
C LYS A 375 10.89 -35.07 -27.94
N GLU A 376 9.59 -35.21 -27.69
CA GLU A 376 8.94 -36.44 -27.24
C GLU A 376 7.94 -36.92 -28.29
N ALA A 377 8.00 -38.18 -28.72
CA ALA A 377 7.11 -38.74 -29.72
C ALA A 377 5.90 -39.46 -29.09
N SER A 378 4.69 -39.21 -29.58
CA SER A 378 3.45 -39.77 -29.04
C SER A 378 3.14 -41.15 -29.62
N SER A 379 3.93 -42.16 -29.21
CA SER A 379 3.86 -43.56 -29.63
C SER A 379 4.26 -43.81 -31.12
N PRO A 380 5.09 -44.83 -31.42
CA PRO A 380 5.62 -45.04 -32.77
C PRO A 380 4.59 -45.59 -33.78
N ASP A 381 3.51 -46.23 -33.32
CA ASP A 381 2.59 -47.00 -34.18
C ASP A 381 1.47 -46.17 -34.86
N ARG A 382 1.64 -44.84 -34.97
CA ARG A 382 0.69 -43.96 -35.69
C ARG A 382 1.27 -43.48 -37.01
N GLU A 383 0.45 -43.59 -38.06
CA GLU A 383 0.76 -43.15 -39.44
C GLU A 383 1.17 -41.65 -39.54
N LYS A 384 0.73 -40.82 -38.58
CA LYS A 384 1.27 -39.47 -38.32
C LYS A 384 1.55 -39.32 -36.81
N PRO A 385 2.79 -39.54 -36.34
CA PRO A 385 3.10 -39.49 -34.93
C PRO A 385 3.20 -38.03 -34.45
N VAL A 386 2.29 -37.62 -33.57
CA VAL A 386 2.33 -36.30 -32.93
C VAL A 386 3.60 -36.21 -32.10
N CYS A 387 4.45 -35.23 -32.36
CA CYS A 387 5.62 -34.94 -31.53
C CYS A 387 5.36 -33.71 -30.67
N THR A 388 5.93 -33.71 -29.47
CA THR A 388 5.81 -32.62 -28.51
C THR A 388 7.19 -32.06 -28.18
N ILE A 389 7.36 -30.75 -28.38
CA ILE A 389 8.51 -30.03 -27.83
C ILE A 389 8.17 -29.63 -26.40
N ARG A 390 8.97 -30.11 -25.44
CA ARG A 390 8.81 -29.84 -24.01
C ARG A 390 9.94 -28.95 -23.50
N LEU A 391 9.56 -27.79 -22.95
CA LEU A 391 10.47 -26.77 -22.43
C LEU A 391 11.05 -27.18 -21.07
N LEU A 392 12.37 -27.28 -20.96
CA LEU A 392 13.04 -27.62 -19.69
C LEU A 392 13.22 -26.35 -18.82
N GLY A 393 13.42 -26.53 -17.51
CA GLY A 393 13.56 -25.40 -16.56
C GLY A 393 12.27 -24.90 -15.89
N GLY A 394 11.17 -25.65 -15.98
CA GLY A 394 9.99 -25.48 -15.13
C GLY A 394 9.32 -24.09 -15.20
N LEU A 395 8.88 -23.57 -14.06
CA LEU A 395 8.16 -22.30 -13.98
C LEU A 395 9.03 -21.10 -14.38
N ARG A 396 10.32 -21.13 -14.08
CA ARG A 396 11.30 -20.11 -14.49
C ARG A 396 11.37 -20.01 -16.02
N ALA A 397 11.55 -21.13 -16.71
CA ALA A 397 11.56 -21.15 -18.17
C ALA A 397 10.20 -20.76 -18.76
N ARG A 398 9.09 -21.19 -18.15
CA ARG A 398 7.72 -20.82 -18.56
C ARG A 398 7.48 -19.30 -18.49
N LEU A 399 7.79 -18.63 -17.37
CA LEU A 399 7.64 -17.18 -17.27
C LEU A 399 8.59 -16.44 -18.21
N ARG A 400 9.86 -16.85 -18.30
CA ARG A 400 10.81 -16.27 -19.26
C ARG A 400 10.33 -16.43 -20.71
N PHE A 401 9.70 -17.54 -21.06
CA PHE A 401 9.08 -17.74 -22.38
C PHE A 401 7.96 -16.72 -22.58
N PHE A 402 7.00 -16.62 -21.65
CA PHE A 402 5.90 -15.65 -21.75
C PHE A 402 6.39 -14.21 -21.89
N HIS A 403 7.39 -13.81 -21.11
CA HIS A 403 7.85 -12.42 -21.15
C HIS A 403 8.64 -12.14 -22.44
N LEU A 404 9.49 -13.07 -22.91
CA LEU A 404 10.26 -12.87 -24.15
C LEU A 404 9.43 -12.94 -25.43
N THR A 405 8.31 -13.68 -25.44
CA THR A 405 7.51 -13.92 -26.66
C THR A 405 6.14 -13.21 -26.64
N ASP A 406 5.57 -12.90 -25.48
CA ASP A 406 4.20 -12.37 -25.30
C ASP A 406 3.12 -13.16 -26.07
N PRO A 407 2.88 -14.44 -25.77
CA PRO A 407 1.69 -15.14 -26.27
C PRO A 407 0.46 -14.46 -25.68
N VAL A 408 -0.59 -14.24 -26.48
CA VAL A 408 -1.72 -13.41 -26.08
C VAL A 408 -2.67 -14.12 -25.12
N ILE A 409 -2.86 -15.45 -25.26
CA ILE A 409 -3.95 -16.17 -24.61
C ILE A 409 -3.73 -16.22 -23.09
N THR A 410 -4.48 -15.39 -22.37
CA THR A 410 -4.31 -15.16 -20.92
C THR A 410 -4.46 -16.46 -20.13
N ARG A 411 -5.43 -17.32 -20.48
CA ARG A 411 -5.64 -18.63 -19.82
C ARG A 411 -4.47 -19.62 -19.97
N LYS A 412 -3.56 -19.43 -20.93
CA LYS A 412 -2.33 -20.23 -21.07
C LYS A 412 -1.18 -19.65 -20.22
N ARG A 413 -1.25 -18.38 -19.82
CA ARG A 413 -0.22 -17.69 -19.02
C ARG A 413 -0.38 -17.83 -17.50
N ILE A 414 -1.61 -17.98 -16.98
CA ILE A 414 -1.89 -18.00 -15.53
C ILE A 414 -1.07 -19.04 -14.73
N ILE A 415 -0.70 -18.65 -13.50
CA ILE A 415 0.11 -19.45 -12.56
C ILE A 415 -0.55 -19.60 -11.18
N ASP A 416 -1.86 -19.34 -11.09
CA ASP A 416 -2.67 -19.42 -9.87
C ASP A 416 -2.46 -20.71 -9.09
N GLY A 417 -2.14 -20.59 -7.80
CA GLY A 417 -1.95 -21.72 -6.91
C GLY A 417 -0.66 -22.52 -7.16
N MET A 418 0.19 -22.16 -8.12
CA MET A 418 1.49 -22.82 -8.31
C MET A 418 2.39 -22.58 -7.09
N ALA A 419 3.14 -23.60 -6.68
CA ALA A 419 3.98 -23.53 -5.49
C ALA A 419 5.21 -22.65 -5.72
N VAL A 420 5.45 -21.73 -4.78
CA VAL A 420 6.70 -20.97 -4.68
C VAL A 420 7.81 -21.92 -4.23
N LYS A 421 8.95 -21.87 -4.91
CA LYS A 421 10.15 -22.65 -4.60
C LYS A 421 11.38 -21.73 -4.54
N ALA A 422 12.45 -22.21 -3.92
CA ALA A 422 13.79 -21.64 -4.11
C ALA A 422 14.37 -22.28 -5.38
N GLU A 423 14.56 -21.49 -6.43
CA GLU A 423 15.30 -21.98 -7.60
C GLU A 423 16.80 -22.08 -7.27
N CYS A 424 17.52 -22.97 -7.96
CA CYS A 424 18.94 -23.19 -7.66
C CYS A 424 19.81 -21.96 -7.97
N ARG A 425 19.40 -21.13 -8.94
CA ARG A 425 20.14 -19.96 -9.45
C ARG A 425 19.69 -18.61 -8.90
N THR A 426 18.81 -18.56 -7.89
CA THR A 426 18.44 -17.31 -7.18
C THR A 426 19.32 -17.05 -5.95
N ARG A 427 20.52 -17.65 -5.90
CA ARG A 427 21.52 -17.34 -4.87
C ARG A 427 22.05 -15.92 -5.08
N VAL A 428 22.16 -15.15 -4.00
CA VAL A 428 22.79 -13.82 -4.03
C VAL A 428 24.29 -13.97 -4.33
N VAL A 429 24.81 -13.14 -5.24
CA VAL A 429 26.22 -13.09 -5.65
C VAL A 429 26.90 -11.85 -5.09
N SER A 430 26.27 -10.68 -5.18
CA SER A 430 26.76 -9.44 -4.59
C SER A 430 25.63 -8.53 -4.11
N ILE A 431 25.97 -7.62 -3.20
CA ILE A 431 25.10 -6.58 -2.66
C ILE A 431 25.95 -5.32 -2.55
N GLU A 432 25.66 -4.31 -3.37
CA GLU A 432 26.53 -3.14 -3.57
C GLU A 432 25.70 -1.86 -3.40
N PRO A 433 26.13 -0.89 -2.56
CA PRO A 433 25.51 0.42 -2.54
C PRO A 433 25.79 1.15 -3.87
N LEU A 434 24.79 1.81 -4.45
CA LEU A 434 24.98 2.61 -5.67
C LEU A 434 25.76 3.91 -5.41
N GLY A 435 25.84 4.37 -4.16
CA GLY A 435 26.57 5.59 -3.77
C GLY A 435 25.81 6.90 -4.00
N PHE A 436 24.57 6.84 -4.49
CA PHE A 436 23.69 7.99 -4.68
C PHE A 436 22.23 7.62 -4.37
N GLU A 437 21.39 8.64 -4.17
CA GLU A 437 19.96 8.48 -3.94
C GLU A 437 19.18 8.50 -5.26
N ILE A 438 18.13 7.68 -5.34
CA ILE A 438 17.23 7.66 -6.50
C ILE A 438 15.76 7.60 -6.07
N PRO A 439 14.81 7.98 -6.94
CA PRO A 439 13.40 7.66 -6.77
C PRO A 439 13.20 6.14 -6.71
N LEU A 440 12.77 5.67 -5.55
CA LEU A 440 12.32 4.31 -5.29
C LEU A 440 10.79 4.33 -5.04
N TYR A 441 10.12 3.27 -5.42
CA TYR A 441 8.68 3.07 -5.40
C TYR A 441 8.33 1.88 -4.50
N ASP A 442 7.14 1.87 -3.92
CA ASP A 442 6.60 0.69 -3.23
C ASP A 442 5.09 0.61 -3.46
N ILE A 443 4.54 -0.58 -3.23
CA ILE A 443 3.12 -0.88 -3.41
C ILE A 443 2.56 -1.62 -2.21
N THR A 444 1.33 -1.26 -1.82
CA THR A 444 0.57 -2.08 -0.87
C THR A 444 -0.31 -3.06 -1.64
N THR A 445 -0.33 -4.32 -1.21
CA THR A 445 -1.09 -5.41 -1.80
C THR A 445 -1.95 -6.13 -0.77
N GLY A 446 -3.03 -6.77 -1.21
CA GLY A 446 -3.91 -7.55 -0.32
C GLY A 446 -3.24 -8.77 0.36
N THR A 447 -2.10 -9.25 -0.14
CA THR A 447 -1.37 -10.40 0.44
C THR A 447 -0.27 -9.98 1.42
N GLY A 448 0.18 -8.72 1.41
CA GLY A 448 1.31 -8.24 2.20
C GLY A 448 2.67 -8.41 1.52
N ASP A 449 2.69 -8.87 0.28
CA ASP A 449 3.87 -9.11 -0.56
C ASP A 449 3.57 -8.94 -2.06
N TYR A 450 4.61 -8.96 -2.90
CA TYR A 450 4.50 -8.97 -4.36
C TYR A 450 5.71 -9.64 -5.02
N VAL A 451 5.56 -10.08 -6.28
CA VAL A 451 6.68 -10.65 -7.07
C VAL A 451 7.33 -9.55 -7.91
N SER A 452 8.57 -9.21 -7.57
CA SER A 452 9.42 -8.19 -8.21
C SER A 452 10.64 -8.84 -8.86
N ASN A 453 10.80 -8.68 -10.18
CA ASN A 453 11.82 -9.35 -11.01
C ASN A 453 12.02 -10.83 -10.67
N GLY A 454 10.89 -11.54 -10.50
CA GLY A 454 10.85 -12.97 -10.22
C GLY A 454 11.23 -13.40 -8.82
N VAL A 455 11.36 -12.49 -7.85
CA VAL A 455 11.54 -12.81 -6.43
C VAL A 455 10.51 -12.09 -5.55
N ILE A 456 10.27 -12.61 -4.35
CA ILE A 456 9.19 -12.12 -3.48
C ILE A 456 9.69 -10.97 -2.58
N SER A 457 9.05 -9.81 -2.72
CA SER A 457 9.23 -8.58 -1.92
C SER A 457 8.13 -8.39 -0.87
N HIS A 458 8.43 -7.64 0.19
CA HIS A 458 7.56 -7.43 1.36
C HIS A 458 7.00 -5.99 1.45
N ASN A 459 5.75 -5.82 1.90
CA ASN A 459 5.10 -4.50 2.08
C ASN A 459 5.43 -3.84 3.47
N CYS A 460 4.60 -2.93 3.99
CA CYS A 460 4.72 -2.39 5.36
C CYS A 460 3.46 -2.63 6.23
N PHE A 461 3.62 -2.96 7.51
CA PHE A 461 2.52 -3.45 8.37
C PHE A 461 1.82 -2.39 9.24
N ALA A 462 2.49 -1.30 9.62
CA ALA A 462 1.93 -0.31 10.56
C ALA A 462 0.79 0.56 9.98
N ARG A 463 0.58 0.49 8.66
CA ARG A 463 -0.21 1.44 7.87
C ARG A 463 -1.70 1.05 7.68
N LYS A 464 -2.08 -0.16 8.12
CA LYS A 464 -3.43 -0.77 7.97
C LYS A 464 -4.62 -0.01 8.55
N THR A 465 -4.44 1.08 9.29
CA THR A 465 -5.55 1.87 9.85
C THR A 465 -6.05 2.99 8.91
N HIS A 466 -5.25 3.34 7.89
CA HIS A 466 -5.63 4.26 6.80
C HIS A 466 -6.36 3.54 5.65
N GLU A 467 -5.97 2.28 5.37
CA GLU A 467 -6.61 1.41 4.36
C GLU A 467 -8.14 1.27 4.53
N TYR A 468 -8.66 1.32 5.77
CA TYR A 468 -10.11 1.32 6.07
C TYR A 468 -10.88 2.57 5.59
N LEU A 469 -10.19 3.55 4.99
CA LEU A 469 -10.74 4.79 4.46
C LEU A 469 -10.30 5.09 3.03
N GLU A 470 -9.64 4.15 2.34
CA GLU A 470 -9.16 4.31 0.96
C GLU A 470 -8.16 5.50 0.80
N LEU A 471 -7.37 5.78 1.84
CA LEU A 471 -6.21 6.68 1.79
C LEU A 471 -4.91 5.89 1.92
N ASP A 472 -3.82 6.40 1.31
CA ASP A 472 -2.59 5.62 1.18
C ASP A 472 -2.01 5.22 2.54
N ALA A 473 -1.55 3.98 2.55
CA ALA A 473 -0.71 3.44 3.57
C ALA A 473 0.52 4.35 3.79
N GLY A 474 1.18 4.78 2.71
CA GLY A 474 2.47 5.48 2.55
C GLY A 474 2.51 6.97 2.92
N ALA A 475 2.49 7.85 1.93
CA ALA A 475 2.68 9.30 2.13
C ALA A 475 1.47 9.96 2.83
N ASP A 476 0.29 9.38 2.63
CA ASP A 476 -0.99 9.89 3.14
C ASP A 476 -1.14 9.70 4.65
N PHE A 477 -0.46 8.72 5.25
CA PHE A 477 -0.43 8.62 6.71
C PHE A 477 0.20 9.85 7.38
N ASP A 478 1.19 10.45 6.72
CA ASP A 478 1.97 11.57 7.26
C ASP A 478 1.43 12.95 6.81
N SER A 479 0.84 13.00 5.61
CA SER A 479 0.37 14.23 4.96
C SER A 479 -1.16 14.35 4.91
N LYS A 480 -1.91 13.24 4.85
CA LYS A 480 -3.37 13.22 4.66
C LYS A 480 -4.11 12.85 5.95
N ILE A 481 -4.43 13.88 6.73
CA ILE A 481 -5.10 13.73 8.03
C ILE A 481 -6.61 13.69 7.85
N VAL A 482 -7.24 12.62 8.32
CA VAL A 482 -8.70 12.51 8.34
C VAL A 482 -9.26 13.24 9.55
N VAL A 483 -10.27 14.08 9.33
CA VAL A 483 -10.85 14.96 10.33
C VAL A 483 -12.35 14.72 10.43
N LYS A 484 -12.83 14.28 11.59
CA LYS A 484 -14.27 14.07 11.82
C LYS A 484 -14.96 15.37 12.21
N VAL A 485 -15.33 16.19 11.22
CA VAL A 485 -15.83 17.55 11.46
C VAL A 485 -17.11 17.61 12.29
N ASN A 486 -17.95 16.59 12.22
CA ASN A 486 -19.18 16.47 13.03
C ASN A 486 -18.99 15.78 14.39
N ALA A 487 -17.74 15.59 14.85
CA ALA A 487 -17.47 14.71 16.00
C ALA A 487 -18.21 15.13 17.28
N ALA A 488 -18.35 16.42 17.53
CA ALA A 488 -19.08 16.95 18.69
C ALA A 488 -20.57 16.56 18.68
N GLU A 489 -21.23 16.63 17.52
CA GLU A 489 -22.66 16.31 17.36
C GLU A 489 -22.89 14.81 17.50
N VAL A 490 -22.00 14.00 16.91
CA VAL A 490 -22.05 12.54 17.01
C VAL A 490 -21.83 12.09 18.46
N VAL A 491 -20.85 12.65 19.17
CA VAL A 491 -20.61 12.36 20.59
C VAL A 491 -21.84 12.71 21.43
N ARG A 492 -22.41 13.91 21.28
CA ARG A 492 -23.65 14.30 21.99
C ARG A 492 -24.80 13.31 21.75
N ARG A 493 -25.00 12.90 20.50
CA ARG A 493 -26.04 11.93 20.12
C ARG A 493 -25.77 10.52 20.66
N GLU A 494 -24.51 10.08 20.70
CA GLU A 494 -24.15 8.75 21.20
C GLU A 494 -24.23 8.66 22.73
N LEU A 495 -23.85 9.72 23.45
CA LEU A 495 -24.00 9.83 24.91
C LEU A 495 -25.48 9.88 25.34
N ALA A 496 -26.35 10.52 24.54
CA ALA A 496 -27.79 10.60 24.79
C ALA A 496 -28.55 9.28 24.49
N ALA A 497 -27.88 8.23 23.99
CA ALA A 497 -28.55 6.98 23.66
C ALA A 497 -28.95 6.18 24.92
N PRO A 498 -30.19 5.66 25.06
CA PRO A 498 -30.65 4.93 26.25
C PRO A 498 -29.86 3.68 26.65
N ARG A 499 -28.95 3.22 25.77
CA ARG A 499 -28.03 2.09 26.00
C ARG A 499 -26.71 2.50 26.65
N TRP A 500 -26.36 3.77 26.63
CA TRP A 500 -25.14 4.29 27.25
C TRP A 500 -25.27 4.23 28.78
N ARG A 501 -24.18 3.98 29.50
CA ARG A 501 -24.17 3.77 30.95
C ARG A 501 -23.21 4.70 31.69
N GLY A 502 -22.67 5.71 31.02
CA GLY A 502 -21.73 6.66 31.59
C GLY A 502 -20.31 6.08 31.70
N GLU A 503 -19.94 5.15 30.82
CA GLU A 503 -18.62 4.52 30.89
C GLU A 503 -17.47 5.49 30.59
N HIS A 504 -16.30 5.23 31.18
CA HIS A 504 -15.10 6.03 30.98
C HIS A 504 -14.61 6.01 29.53
N ILE A 505 -14.42 7.19 28.95
CA ILE A 505 -13.91 7.37 27.58
C ILE A 505 -12.47 7.88 27.60
N ALA A 506 -11.55 7.20 26.92
CA ALA A 506 -10.16 7.65 26.77
C ALA A 506 -9.90 8.31 25.39
N MET A 507 -9.18 9.43 25.40
CA MET A 507 -8.79 10.21 24.22
C MET A 507 -7.26 10.30 24.10
N GLY A 508 -6.76 10.43 22.87
CA GLY A 508 -5.31 10.43 22.59
C GLY A 508 -4.66 9.04 22.59
N THR A 509 -5.45 7.98 22.44
CA THR A 509 -5.00 6.58 22.62
C THR A 509 -4.45 5.94 21.35
N ASN A 510 -4.80 6.47 20.17
CA ASN A 510 -4.35 5.96 18.86
C ASN A 510 -3.57 7.03 18.09
N VAL A 511 -4.09 8.27 18.06
CA VAL A 511 -3.43 9.48 17.54
C VAL A 511 -3.67 10.59 18.57
N ASP A 512 -2.74 11.53 18.70
CA ASP A 512 -2.88 12.66 19.61
C ASP A 512 -4.07 13.56 19.20
N CYS A 513 -4.98 13.80 20.15
CA CYS A 513 -6.16 14.64 19.92
C CYS A 513 -5.87 16.14 19.89
N TYR A 514 -4.69 16.56 20.38
CA TYR A 514 -4.18 17.94 20.33
C TYR A 514 -2.94 18.08 19.44
N GLN A 515 -2.82 17.23 18.41
CA GLN A 515 -1.85 17.44 17.32
C GLN A 515 -2.08 18.76 16.56
N ARG A 516 -1.11 19.18 15.73
CA ARG A 516 -1.14 20.46 14.98
C ARG A 516 -2.49 20.78 14.32
N ALA A 517 -3.15 19.77 13.72
CA ALA A 517 -4.47 19.88 13.10
C ALA A 517 -5.54 20.54 14.02
N GLU A 518 -5.52 20.23 15.31
CA GLU A 518 -6.50 20.72 16.30
C GLU A 518 -6.43 22.24 16.53
N GLY A 519 -5.30 22.88 16.21
CA GLY A 519 -5.18 24.34 16.23
C GLY A 519 -6.10 25.02 15.21
N ARG A 520 -6.27 24.38 14.05
CA ARG A 520 -7.08 24.85 12.92
C ARG A 520 -8.53 24.36 12.97
N TYR A 521 -8.73 23.13 13.41
CA TYR A 521 -10.02 22.43 13.35
C TYR A 521 -10.90 22.59 14.58
N ARG A 522 -10.32 22.74 15.78
CA ARG A 522 -11.04 23.01 17.03
C ARG A 522 -12.19 22.03 17.29
N LEU A 523 -11.95 20.72 17.12
CA LEU A 523 -12.96 19.69 17.39
C LEU A 523 -13.08 19.39 18.87
N MET A 524 -11.99 19.52 19.63
CA MET A 524 -11.96 19.20 21.06
C MET A 524 -12.94 20.03 21.91
N PRO A 525 -13.09 21.36 21.75
CA PRO A 525 -14.06 22.15 22.52
C PRO A 525 -15.50 21.62 22.43
N GLY A 526 -15.93 21.21 21.24
CA GLY A 526 -17.26 20.64 21.03
C GLY A 526 -17.43 19.24 21.61
N ILE A 527 -16.39 18.40 21.55
CA ILE A 527 -16.37 17.07 22.17
C ILE A 527 -16.39 17.19 23.70
N LEU A 528 -15.57 18.08 24.28
CA LEU A 528 -15.52 18.35 25.71
C LEU A 528 -16.84 18.93 26.21
N THR A 529 -17.44 19.85 25.46
CA THR A 529 -18.80 20.37 25.74
C THR A 529 -19.79 19.21 25.84
N ALA A 530 -19.83 18.30 24.86
CA ALA A 530 -20.75 17.16 24.88
C ALA A 530 -20.52 16.19 26.07
N LEU A 531 -19.26 15.97 26.45
CA LEU A 531 -18.89 15.14 27.62
C LEU A 531 -19.28 15.80 28.94
N ARG A 532 -19.02 17.11 29.09
CA ARG A 532 -19.44 17.95 30.22
C ARG A 532 -20.96 17.96 30.40
N ASP A 533 -21.69 18.21 29.31
CA ASP A 533 -23.15 18.30 29.31
C ASP A 533 -23.81 16.96 29.72
N ALA A 534 -23.21 15.84 29.31
CA ALA A 534 -23.64 14.49 29.68
C ALA A 534 -23.10 14.01 31.05
N ALA A 535 -22.29 14.80 31.75
CA ALA A 535 -21.55 14.41 32.95
C ALA A 535 -20.79 13.05 32.79
N ASN A 536 -20.20 12.81 31.63
CA ASN A 536 -19.52 11.56 31.34
C ASN A 536 -18.05 11.59 31.81
N PRO A 537 -17.54 10.57 32.54
CA PRO A 537 -16.13 10.50 32.92
C PRO A 537 -15.23 10.29 31.69
N PHE A 538 -14.07 10.94 31.66
CA PHE A 538 -13.12 10.79 30.55
C PHE A 538 -11.66 11.04 30.95
N SER A 539 -10.74 10.57 30.10
CA SER A 539 -9.33 10.90 30.21
C SER A 539 -8.69 11.30 28.89
N ILE A 540 -7.67 12.17 28.97
CA ILE A 540 -6.92 12.66 27.81
C ILE A 540 -5.43 12.39 28.00
N LEU A 541 -4.82 11.71 27.03
CA LEU A 541 -3.37 11.63 26.87
C LEU A 541 -2.93 12.53 25.70
N THR A 542 -1.90 13.37 25.89
CA THR A 542 -1.37 14.22 24.81
C THR A 542 0.13 14.53 24.95
N LYS A 543 0.77 14.88 23.83
CA LYS A 543 2.07 15.60 23.79
C LYS A 543 1.88 17.08 23.46
N GLY A 544 0.72 17.49 22.95
CA GLY A 544 0.41 18.84 22.50
C GLY A 544 0.12 19.82 23.63
N SER A 545 0.54 21.07 23.47
CA SER A 545 0.23 22.17 24.40
C SER A 545 -1.11 22.85 24.13
N LEU A 546 -1.78 22.50 23.03
CA LEU A 546 -3.09 23.05 22.65
C LEU A 546 -4.20 22.70 23.67
N ILE A 547 -4.02 21.68 24.51
CA ILE A 547 -4.94 21.35 25.61
C ILE A 547 -5.19 22.52 26.57
N LEU A 548 -4.21 23.42 26.74
CA LEU A 548 -4.37 24.61 27.61
C LEU A 548 -5.38 25.62 27.08
N ARG A 549 -5.66 25.63 25.76
CA ARG A 549 -6.72 26.44 25.16
C ARG A 549 -8.10 26.08 25.73
N ASP A 550 -8.29 24.79 26.01
CA ASP A 550 -9.59 24.22 26.40
C ASP A 550 -9.67 23.99 27.92
N LEU A 551 -8.67 24.47 28.68
CA LEU A 551 -8.59 24.31 30.14
C LEU A 551 -9.84 24.79 30.89
N PRO A 552 -10.49 25.92 30.55
CA PRO A 552 -11.75 26.31 31.20
C PRO A 552 -12.86 25.26 31.04
N LEU A 553 -13.02 24.66 29.86
CA LEU A 553 -14.00 23.59 29.63
C LEU A 553 -13.64 22.31 30.40
N LEU A 554 -12.35 22.01 30.56
CA LEU A 554 -11.89 20.88 31.36
C LEU A 554 -12.19 21.08 32.85
N VAL A 555 -12.11 22.32 33.36
CA VAL A 555 -12.49 22.65 34.75
C VAL A 555 -13.99 22.43 34.93
N GLU A 556 -14.82 23.02 34.08
CA GLU A 556 -16.28 22.83 34.11
C GLU A 556 -16.71 21.36 33.97
N ALA A 557 -15.97 20.55 33.19
CA ALA A 557 -16.22 19.12 33.08
C ALA A 557 -15.86 18.36 34.37
N ASN A 558 -14.74 18.71 35.00
CA ASN A 558 -14.26 18.11 36.25
C ASN A 558 -15.15 18.44 37.46
N GLU A 559 -15.96 19.51 37.40
CA GLU A 559 -17.01 19.78 38.40
C GLU A 559 -18.19 18.80 38.32
N ARG A 560 -18.35 18.10 37.19
CA ARG A 560 -19.56 17.30 36.87
C ARG A 560 -19.26 15.80 36.77
N ALA A 561 -18.05 15.43 36.39
CA ALA A 561 -17.61 14.06 36.17
C ALA A 561 -16.13 13.87 36.52
N GLU A 562 -15.69 12.62 36.64
CA GLU A 562 -14.27 12.31 36.80
C GLU A 562 -13.51 12.65 35.51
N VAL A 563 -12.65 13.67 35.56
CA VAL A 563 -11.78 14.08 34.46
C VAL A 563 -10.33 13.91 34.89
N SER A 564 -9.57 13.13 34.10
CA SER A 564 -8.12 12.98 34.30
C SER A 564 -7.34 13.30 33.02
N THR A 565 -6.15 13.83 33.19
CA THR A 565 -5.27 14.18 32.08
C THR A 565 -3.89 13.56 32.26
N ALA A 566 -3.17 13.37 31.16
CA ALA A 566 -1.81 12.92 31.16
C ALA A 566 -1.02 13.58 30.02
N VAL A 567 0.17 14.08 30.33
CA VAL A 567 1.14 14.50 29.31
C VAL A 567 2.18 13.42 29.07
N SER A 568 2.55 13.22 27.81
CA SER A 568 3.58 12.25 27.41
C SER A 568 4.95 12.93 27.35
N VAL A 569 5.82 12.63 28.33
CA VAL A 569 7.16 13.20 28.51
C VAL A 569 8.16 12.05 28.71
N GLY A 570 8.67 11.47 27.62
CA GLY A 570 9.61 10.35 27.70
C GLY A 570 10.97 10.71 28.31
N PHE A 571 11.45 11.94 28.05
CA PHE A 571 12.79 12.41 28.39
C PHE A 571 12.87 13.93 28.27
N LEU A 572 13.89 14.57 28.87
CA LEU A 572 14.08 16.03 28.85
C LEU A 572 15.24 16.53 27.98
N ASP A 573 15.99 15.61 27.39
CA ASP A 573 17.09 15.92 26.47
C ASP A 573 16.54 16.66 25.22
N LYS A 574 17.02 17.89 25.01
CA LYS A 574 16.56 18.78 23.93
C LYS A 574 17.09 18.38 22.56
N GLU A 575 18.26 17.76 22.48
CA GLU A 575 18.85 17.35 21.21
C GLU A 575 18.19 16.06 20.76
N LEU A 576 18.08 15.08 21.66
CA LEU A 576 17.33 13.86 21.44
C LEU A 576 15.85 14.14 21.07
N TRP A 577 15.21 15.15 21.69
CA TRP A 577 13.84 15.52 21.38
C TRP A 577 13.67 16.01 19.93
N ARG A 578 14.57 16.87 19.45
CA ARG A 578 14.54 17.36 18.05
C ARG A 578 14.71 16.23 17.03
N LEU A 579 15.44 15.18 17.40
CA LEU A 579 15.69 14.04 16.52
C LEU A 579 14.56 13.00 16.55
N VAL A 580 13.98 12.73 17.72
CA VAL A 580 12.97 11.66 17.92
C VAL A 580 11.53 12.12 17.62
N GLU A 581 11.17 13.35 18.00
CA GLU A 581 9.78 13.83 17.90
C GLU A 581 9.67 15.34 17.60
N PRO A 582 10.32 15.85 16.52
CA PRO A 582 10.39 17.29 16.20
C PRO A 582 9.02 17.98 16.01
N GLY A 583 7.98 17.24 15.61
CA GLY A 583 6.62 17.76 15.42
C GLY A 583 5.83 18.05 16.69
N THR A 584 6.44 17.87 17.87
CA THR A 584 5.80 17.99 19.19
C THR A 584 6.34 19.20 19.97
N PRO A 585 5.61 19.78 20.94
CA PRO A 585 6.19 20.74 21.88
C PRO A 585 7.39 20.17 22.62
N ALA A 586 8.39 21.00 22.94
CA ALA A 586 9.56 20.57 23.72
C ALA A 586 9.15 19.97 25.09
N PRO A 587 9.91 19.01 25.66
CA PRO A 587 9.52 18.29 26.88
C PRO A 587 9.23 19.21 28.08
N GLN A 588 10.04 20.28 28.23
CA GLN A 588 9.81 21.30 29.24
C GLN A 588 8.45 22.01 29.08
N LYS A 589 8.00 22.26 27.84
CA LYS A 589 6.69 22.87 27.59
C LYS A 589 5.53 21.93 27.96
N ARG A 590 5.72 20.61 27.84
CA ARG A 590 4.74 19.61 28.29
C ARG A 590 4.68 19.51 29.82
N LEU A 591 5.81 19.71 30.51
CA LEU A 591 5.82 19.83 31.98
C LEU A 591 5.14 21.11 32.46
N GLU A 592 5.31 22.24 31.75
CA GLU A 592 4.53 23.47 32.01
C GLU A 592 3.03 23.22 31.83
N VAL A 593 2.62 22.50 30.77
CA VAL A 593 1.22 22.09 30.58
C VAL A 593 0.71 21.26 31.77
N CYS A 594 1.51 20.32 32.27
CA CYS A 594 1.17 19.54 33.47
C CYS A 594 0.98 20.43 34.71
N ALA A 595 1.90 21.36 34.95
CA ALA A 595 1.80 22.32 36.06
C ALA A 595 0.51 23.15 35.97
N THR A 596 0.25 23.79 34.82
CA THR A 596 -0.94 24.64 34.64
C THR A 596 -2.26 23.87 34.77
N ILE A 597 -2.34 22.61 34.33
CA ILE A 597 -3.54 21.79 34.51
C ILE A 597 -3.74 21.41 36.00
N ASN A 598 -2.67 21.04 36.71
CA ASN A 598 -2.72 20.75 38.14
C ASN A 598 -3.04 22.00 38.99
N GLU A 599 -2.52 23.17 38.62
CA GLU A 599 -2.84 24.47 39.24
C GLU A 599 -4.32 24.84 39.08
N ALA A 600 -4.94 24.47 37.95
CA ALA A 600 -6.38 24.60 37.72
C ALA A 600 -7.23 23.54 38.44
N GLY A 601 -6.63 22.65 39.25
CA GLY A 601 -7.34 21.67 40.07
C GLY A 601 -7.80 20.40 39.35
N ILE A 602 -7.31 20.15 38.14
CA ILE A 602 -7.56 18.91 37.39
C ILE A 602 -6.34 18.01 37.50
N GLY A 603 -6.52 16.73 37.81
CA GLY A 603 -5.40 15.80 37.93
C GLY A 603 -4.68 15.58 36.59
N CYS A 604 -3.43 16.05 36.50
CA CYS A 604 -2.53 15.75 35.39
C CYS A 604 -1.39 14.82 35.82
N ALA A 605 -1.37 13.63 35.24
CA ALA A 605 -0.28 12.67 35.34
C ALA A 605 0.81 12.94 34.29
N VAL A 606 1.97 12.30 34.44
CA VAL A 606 3.00 12.23 33.40
C VAL A 606 3.20 10.78 32.97
N LEU A 607 2.91 10.50 31.70
CA LEU A 607 3.30 9.26 31.05
C LEU A 607 4.75 9.41 30.56
N ILE A 608 5.69 8.73 31.22
CA ILE A 608 7.09 8.67 30.79
C ILE A 608 7.15 7.71 29.60
N GLY A 609 6.90 8.24 28.40
CA GLY A 609 6.54 7.44 27.25
C GLY A 609 6.88 8.06 25.90
N PRO A 610 7.57 7.33 24.99
CA PRO A 610 8.26 6.07 25.27
C PRO A 610 9.52 6.30 26.12
N VAL A 611 9.75 5.47 27.15
CA VAL A 611 11.13 5.25 27.65
C VAL A 611 11.87 4.50 26.56
N LEU A 612 12.92 5.12 26.04
CA LEU A 612 13.84 4.57 25.05
C LEU A 612 15.00 3.90 25.81
N PRO A 613 15.11 2.56 25.83
CA PRO A 613 16.23 1.87 26.47
C PRO A 613 17.59 2.39 26.03
N TYR A 614 18.58 2.38 26.93
CA TYR A 614 19.93 2.91 26.75
C TYR A 614 20.05 4.41 26.37
N LEU A 615 18.96 5.09 26.01
CA LEU A 615 18.90 6.51 25.64
C LEU A 615 18.34 7.38 26.75
N THR A 616 17.34 6.87 27.48
CA THR A 616 16.51 7.64 28.42
C THR A 616 16.14 6.83 29.67
N ASP A 617 16.70 5.64 29.83
CA ASP A 617 16.42 4.69 30.91
C ASP A 617 17.50 4.68 31.99
N SER A 618 18.54 5.52 31.86
CA SER A 618 19.57 5.64 32.86
C SER A 618 18.97 6.15 34.18
N PRO A 619 19.48 5.73 35.35
CA PRO A 619 18.90 6.13 36.64
C PRO A 619 18.82 7.65 36.82
N ALA A 620 19.82 8.39 36.32
CA ALA A 620 19.86 9.86 36.38
C ALA A 620 18.81 10.54 35.47
N GLN A 621 18.60 10.03 34.25
CA GLN A 621 17.58 10.59 33.34
C GLN A 621 16.16 10.29 33.83
N LEU A 622 15.91 9.07 34.32
CA LEU A 622 14.62 8.70 34.92
C LEU A 622 14.36 9.55 36.18
N GLU A 623 15.37 9.75 37.03
CA GLU A 623 15.28 10.61 38.21
C GLU A 623 15.02 12.07 37.85
N GLU A 624 15.71 12.62 36.84
CA GLU A 624 15.47 14.00 36.39
C GLU A 624 14.06 14.18 35.81
N VAL A 625 13.55 13.23 35.00
CA VAL A 625 12.16 13.28 34.50
C VAL A 625 11.17 13.22 35.66
N VAL A 626 11.34 12.29 36.61
CA VAL A 626 10.43 12.15 37.76
C VAL A 626 10.50 13.36 38.69
N ARG A 627 11.69 13.86 39.01
CA ARG A 627 11.91 15.06 39.82
C ARG A 627 11.23 16.28 39.19
N ARG A 628 11.29 16.40 37.86
CA ARG A 628 10.65 17.51 37.13
C ARG A 628 9.14 17.34 36.98
N ALA A 629 8.64 16.11 36.87
CA ALA A 629 7.21 15.82 36.99
C ALA A 629 6.67 16.17 38.38
N ALA A 630 7.42 15.88 39.45
CA ALA A 630 7.08 16.28 40.82
C ALA A 630 7.05 17.80 41.00
N GLN A 631 8.02 18.52 40.42
CA GLN A 631 8.03 19.99 40.41
C GLN A 631 6.87 20.59 39.61
N ALA A 632 6.41 19.91 38.55
CA ALA A 632 5.18 20.24 37.81
C ALA A 632 3.89 19.75 38.52
N GLY A 633 3.97 19.27 39.76
CA GLY A 633 2.82 18.86 40.56
C GLY A 633 2.10 17.60 40.08
N ALA A 634 2.74 16.77 39.23
CA ALA A 634 2.12 15.61 38.61
C ALA A 634 1.43 14.69 39.63
N THR A 635 0.19 14.27 39.35
CA THR A 635 -0.58 13.40 40.26
C THR A 635 -0.05 11.98 40.33
N SER A 636 0.45 11.47 39.20
CA SER A 636 1.14 10.19 39.10
C SER A 636 2.17 10.21 37.98
N VAL A 637 3.14 9.30 38.05
CA VAL A 637 4.08 9.02 36.96
C VAL A 637 3.98 7.55 36.58
N THR A 638 3.88 7.25 35.29
CA THR A 638 3.85 5.87 34.79
C THR A 638 4.81 5.75 33.61
N PRO A 639 5.79 4.82 33.63
CA PRO A 639 6.62 4.57 32.47
C PRO A 639 5.94 3.62 31.49
N ILE A 640 6.12 3.89 30.21
CA ILE A 640 5.84 2.94 29.13
C ILE A 640 7.11 2.79 28.31
N THR A 641 7.71 1.59 28.33
CA THR A 641 8.90 1.30 27.52
C THR A 641 8.53 1.20 26.06
N LEU A 642 9.45 1.59 25.19
CA LEU A 642 9.24 1.64 23.74
C LEU A 642 8.68 0.31 23.19
N HIS A 643 7.65 0.41 22.34
CA HIS A 643 7.00 -0.74 21.71
C HIS A 643 7.41 -0.87 20.24
N LEU A 644 8.34 -1.77 19.96
CA LEU A 644 8.87 -2.04 18.61
C LEU A 644 7.99 -3.06 17.85
N ARG A 645 6.71 -2.71 17.65
CA ARG A 645 5.78 -3.43 16.75
C ARG A 645 6.26 -3.37 15.28
N PRO A 646 5.89 -4.32 14.41
CA PRO A 646 6.29 -4.28 12.99
C PRO A 646 5.90 -2.96 12.31
N GLY A 647 6.80 -2.42 11.48
CA GLY A 647 6.74 -1.06 10.92
C GLY A 647 7.43 -0.04 11.84
N ALA A 648 6.95 0.10 13.08
CA ALA A 648 7.55 1.02 14.06
C ALA A 648 8.95 0.58 14.51
N ARG A 649 9.24 -0.73 14.52
CA ARG A 649 10.58 -1.23 14.81
C ARG A 649 11.57 -0.79 13.76
N GLU A 650 11.20 -0.91 12.49
CA GLU A 650 12.10 -0.65 11.39
C GLU A 650 12.33 0.86 11.22
N TRP A 651 11.32 1.71 11.48
CA TRP A 651 11.49 3.16 11.73
C TRP A 651 12.57 3.40 12.79
N PHE A 652 12.37 2.88 14.00
CA PHE A 652 13.21 3.23 15.15
C PHE A 652 14.61 2.64 15.08
N LEU A 653 14.77 1.44 14.54
CA LEU A 653 16.09 0.88 14.27
C LEU A 653 16.81 1.63 13.14
N SER A 654 16.10 2.23 12.16
CA SER A 654 16.74 3.08 11.15
C SER A 654 17.21 4.40 11.78
N TRP A 655 16.32 5.08 12.52
CA TRP A 655 16.63 6.29 13.27
C TRP A 655 17.82 6.10 14.23
N LEU A 656 17.87 4.98 14.98
CA LEU A 656 19.00 4.65 15.85
C LEU A 656 20.31 4.51 15.06
N ARG A 657 20.33 3.93 13.86
CA ARG A 657 21.58 3.76 13.11
C ARG A 657 22.15 5.08 12.63
N GLU A 658 21.28 5.99 12.23
CA GLU A 658 21.64 7.32 11.74
C GLU A 658 22.14 8.21 12.87
N HIS A 659 21.43 8.21 14.01
CA HIS A 659 21.66 9.18 15.07
C HIS A 659 22.43 8.64 16.29
N ARG A 660 22.30 7.34 16.60
CA ARG A 660 22.78 6.69 17.84
C ARG A 660 23.24 5.23 17.59
N PRO A 661 24.16 4.99 16.63
CA PRO A 661 24.51 3.64 16.16
C PRO A 661 25.06 2.73 17.27
N GLU A 662 25.67 3.31 18.31
CA GLU A 662 26.21 2.61 19.48
C GLU A 662 25.17 1.78 20.23
N LEU A 663 23.87 2.09 20.06
CA LEU A 663 22.78 1.46 20.78
C LEU A 663 22.06 0.37 20.00
N VAL A 664 22.34 0.16 18.72
CA VAL A 664 21.53 -0.77 17.92
C VAL A 664 21.72 -2.24 18.35
N VAL A 665 22.93 -2.72 18.66
CA VAL A 665 23.15 -4.05 19.27
C VAL A 665 22.51 -4.15 20.66
N PRO A 666 22.67 -3.18 21.59
CA PRO A 666 21.91 -3.15 22.84
C PRO A 666 20.38 -3.33 22.63
N TYR A 667 19.77 -2.58 21.71
CA TYR A 667 18.35 -2.73 21.38
C TYR A 667 18.02 -4.10 20.75
N ALA A 668 18.84 -4.58 19.82
CA ALA A 668 18.65 -5.88 19.18
C ALA A 668 18.74 -7.04 20.20
N ARG A 669 19.62 -6.95 21.20
CA ARG A 669 19.70 -7.92 22.31
C ARG A 669 18.49 -7.82 23.23
N LEU A 670 18.06 -6.61 23.58
CA LEU A 670 16.94 -6.40 24.50
C LEU A 670 15.62 -6.89 23.91
N TYR A 671 15.26 -6.43 22.71
CA TYR A 671 13.98 -6.76 22.08
C TYR A 671 14.02 -8.06 21.28
N GLY A 672 15.11 -8.30 20.56
CA GLY A 672 15.21 -9.40 19.57
C GLY A 672 14.07 -9.33 18.55
N GLY A 673 13.32 -10.43 18.45
CA GLY A 673 12.12 -10.52 17.61
C GLY A 673 10.87 -9.84 18.19
N ARG A 674 10.85 -9.48 19.48
CA ARG A 674 9.62 -9.16 20.23
C ARG A 674 9.21 -7.69 20.12
N ALA A 675 7.90 -7.44 20.07
CA ALA A 675 7.33 -6.08 20.02
C ALA A 675 7.43 -5.30 21.33
N TYR A 676 7.74 -5.99 22.43
CA TYR A 676 7.87 -5.45 23.78
C TYR A 676 9.24 -5.83 24.34
N ALA A 677 9.82 -4.97 25.17
CA ALA A 677 10.99 -5.33 25.96
C ALA A 677 10.67 -6.53 26.87
N PRO A 678 11.66 -7.33 27.33
CA PRO A 678 11.42 -8.43 28.24
C PRO A 678 10.70 -7.97 29.50
N LYS A 679 9.76 -8.77 30.04
CA LYS A 679 8.90 -8.37 31.16
C LYS A 679 9.72 -7.89 32.37
N ALA A 680 10.79 -8.62 32.73
CA ALA A 680 11.74 -8.21 33.77
C ALA A 680 12.40 -6.84 33.55
N PHE A 681 12.66 -6.43 32.30
CA PHE A 681 13.16 -5.08 31.99
C PHE A 681 12.07 -4.02 32.20
N GLN A 682 10.85 -4.28 31.73
CA GLN A 682 9.71 -3.38 31.96
C GLN A 682 9.44 -3.20 33.46
N ASP A 683 9.52 -4.29 34.22
CA ASP A 683 9.29 -4.29 35.67
C ASP A 683 10.41 -3.57 36.42
N LYS A 684 11.67 -3.72 36.01
CA LYS A 684 12.80 -2.93 36.54
C LYS A 684 12.59 -1.43 36.34
N ILE A 685 12.19 -0.99 35.14
CA ILE A 685 11.90 0.43 34.87
C ILE A 685 10.68 0.90 35.69
N SER A 686 9.62 0.09 35.77
CA SER A 686 8.40 0.40 36.52
C SER A 686 8.66 0.52 38.03
N GLN A 687 9.45 -0.38 38.59
CA GLN A 687 9.88 -0.33 39.98
C GLN A 687 10.74 0.91 40.23
N ARG A 688 11.74 1.18 39.39
CA ARG A 688 12.63 2.34 39.57
C ARG A 688 11.87 3.67 39.52
N VAL A 689 10.93 3.81 38.59
CA VAL A 689 10.08 5.01 38.53
C VAL A 689 9.14 5.12 39.73
N ARG A 690 8.65 4.01 40.28
CA ARG A 690 7.87 4.00 41.54
C ARG A 690 8.69 4.47 42.74
N GLU A 691 9.89 3.90 42.94
CA GLU A 691 10.82 4.32 44.01
C GLU A 691 11.15 5.82 43.92
N LEU A 692 11.36 6.33 42.71
CA LEU A 692 11.60 7.75 42.45
C LEU A 692 10.35 8.60 42.69
N ALA A 693 9.16 8.12 42.33
CA ALA A 693 7.89 8.79 42.59
C ALA A 693 7.67 8.94 44.11
N ASP A 694 7.90 7.87 44.87
CA ASP A 694 7.83 7.86 46.33
C ASP A 694 8.86 8.82 46.95
N LYS A 695 10.12 8.78 46.47
CA LYS A 695 11.20 9.67 46.90
C LYS A 695 10.85 11.16 46.69
N HIS A 696 10.25 11.50 45.56
CA HIS A 696 9.90 12.88 45.20
C HIS A 696 8.45 13.27 45.58
N GLY A 697 7.71 12.39 46.28
CA GLY A 697 6.39 12.69 46.84
C GLY A 697 5.23 12.74 45.83
N ILE A 698 5.42 12.20 44.62
CA ILE A 698 4.35 12.08 43.62
C ILE A 698 3.28 11.11 44.15
N GLY A 699 2.00 11.43 43.93
CA GLY A 699 0.87 10.63 44.43
C GLY A 699 0.58 10.75 45.93
N ARG A 700 1.39 11.50 46.71
CA ARG A 700 1.13 11.73 48.15
C ARG A 700 0.12 12.84 48.44
N ARG A 701 -0.23 13.65 47.45
CA ARG A 701 -1.34 14.60 47.54
C ARG A 701 -2.62 13.85 47.19
N PRO A 702 -3.63 13.78 48.09
CA PRO A 702 -4.92 13.24 47.69
C PRO A 702 -5.46 14.09 46.54
N HIS A 703 -5.87 13.42 45.46
CA HIS A 703 -6.75 14.07 44.49
C HIS A 703 -7.99 14.54 45.26
N ARG A 704 -8.57 15.69 44.91
CA ARG A 704 -9.93 15.99 45.38
C ARG A 704 -10.81 14.89 44.80
N ASP A 705 -11.27 13.97 45.63
CA ASP A 705 -12.39 13.12 45.26
C ASP A 705 -13.53 14.08 44.91
N VAL A 706 -13.87 14.13 43.62
CA VAL A 706 -15.14 14.69 43.18
C VAL A 706 -16.17 13.75 43.76
N ARG A 707 -16.68 14.12 44.94
CA ARG A 707 -17.64 13.34 45.71
C ARG A 707 -18.68 12.81 44.73
N ARG A 708 -18.87 11.49 44.69
CA ARG A 708 -20.12 10.92 44.19
C ARG A 708 -21.25 11.57 45.00
N ARG A 709 -21.86 12.62 44.46
CA ARG A 709 -23.23 12.99 44.80
C ARG A 709 -24.13 11.88 44.26
N ALA A 710 -24.13 10.77 44.98
CA ALA A 710 -25.26 9.86 45.02
C ALA A 710 -26.37 10.51 45.87
N ASP A 711 -26.73 11.75 45.53
CA ASP A 711 -27.98 12.36 45.94
C ASP A 711 -29.06 11.70 45.07
N GLY A 712 -29.42 10.46 45.45
CA GLY A 712 -30.72 9.91 45.06
C GLY A 712 -31.81 10.88 45.56
N PRO A 713 -32.95 10.96 44.87
CA PRO A 713 -33.98 11.93 45.23
C PRO A 713 -34.37 11.75 46.70
N THR A 714 -34.05 12.74 47.53
CA THR A 714 -34.43 12.74 48.93
C THR A 714 -35.95 12.83 48.99
N GLN A 715 -36.59 11.71 49.22
CA GLN A 715 -38.04 11.63 49.34
C GLN A 715 -38.45 12.38 50.60
N LEU A 716 -38.90 13.63 50.43
CA LEU A 716 -39.55 14.40 51.47
C LEU A 716 -40.91 13.75 51.78
N THR A 717 -40.91 12.75 52.65
CA THR A 717 -42.13 12.33 53.34
C THR A 717 -42.54 13.42 54.31
N LEU A 718 -43.55 14.18 53.92
CA LEU A 718 -44.44 14.86 54.86
C LEU A 718 -45.24 13.78 55.61
N LEU A 719 -44.91 13.58 56.88
CA LEU A 719 -45.82 13.31 58.02
C LEU A 719 -45.00 13.12 59.31
#